data_AF-A0A2B4S9Z7-F1
#
_entry.id   AF-A0A2B4S9Z7-F1
#
_cell.length_a   1.000
_cell.length_b   1.000
_cell.length_c   1.000
_cell.angle_alpha   90.00
_cell.angle_beta   90.00
_cell.angle_gamma   90.00
#
_symmetry.space_group_name_H-M   'P 1'
#
loop_
_entity.id
_entity.type
_entity.pdbx_description
1 polymer ?
#
loop_
_entity_poly.entity_id
_entity_poly.type
_entity_poly.pdbx_seq_one_letter_code
_entity_poly.pdbx_strand_id
1 'polypeptide(L)'
;MFQGGMSSVTPSSPSTRETSNYAQLCRLFVEVGSCVLRDTFDRLCPPKDLPAFLAQNKTKLQTLRKERVLSISQWHRLYPAVRSSVSSRDYDSSLLLCLLRNIVDQTLPVSGWSNLPGSDTRVEADITGIKILRDRVYSHVTHASVDDSKFSLHWNDIKETFVRIGGAHYENVINDLKIDHLEADFEEHYRELFREWLKDDDCITDKNNGDKTVKKASKEEVREGSIGISGQQSGMEEVVLTPVEKKSAENCSASPPEISEKLPTFSDLPNISHHWNNIELPVDILLLTEEDCEFLSCFAYLKEPIRSYNKNIGFVYFGCIGDDKGKKMKIALMRCPKGLAVPGDFLSVLRDAISLLRPKVIFSVGACSGFNSRKVKLGDVVVSSKLISAAPKTPPSREIGNLIKYVADGWKAPLQNADEYNAKVHCDGVVLSISEANKDMIGQHPEAIAVEMEGVGSHLFDFKMEWVFVKGIKDFVDDRHSSSEKWTQIACVMAASVVANILSDPVIFQDWRHFTTDTSESHTPGNPGKGSFMATAPSPFVSTKETANYAMLCRLLVSVGSQVLRSTFDKIHPPATLRRVLGGTSVHYATLQSLYKGKKKVLNSMQWAKLYPAHSPVSSATFDITLLTVLLRNICGLSPPATGWDHLPPASNTSIADDIARLKYYRNTVHGHASQASVDDISFSAYWLEIREALVRLGGAHFQASIDNLEHDCMDRDIEEHYCELMKQWKKDDDSIKDKLEEIEGKENIFHCHMDSHMV
;
A
#
# COMPACT_ATOMS: atom_id res chain seq x y z
N MET A 1 -33.45 40.34 -36.30
CA MET A 1 -32.40 39.93 -37.27
C MET A 1 -31.11 39.74 -36.49
N PHE A 2 -30.48 38.58 -36.69
CA PHE A 2 -29.20 38.07 -36.15
C PHE A 2 -29.10 37.61 -34.68
N GLN A 3 -28.98 36.28 -34.57
CA GLN A 3 -28.41 35.49 -33.50
C GLN A 3 -26.90 35.75 -33.33
N GLY A 4 -26.40 35.49 -32.13
CA GLY A 4 -25.03 35.11 -31.79
C GLY A 4 -24.97 34.94 -30.28
N GLY A 5 -24.51 33.86 -29.67
CA GLY A 5 -23.79 32.67 -30.12
C GLY A 5 -23.05 32.20 -28.86
N MET A 6 -23.64 31.26 -28.12
CA MET A 6 -23.01 30.64 -26.95
C MET A 6 -21.93 29.68 -27.44
N SER A 7 -20.67 29.96 -27.09
CA SER A 7 -19.55 29.04 -27.26
C SER A 7 -19.66 27.92 -26.22
N SER A 8 -20.12 26.76 -26.68
CA SER A 8 -20.07 25.49 -25.96
C SER A 8 -18.62 25.07 -25.73
N VAL A 9 -18.30 24.69 -24.49
CA VAL A 9 -17.12 23.91 -24.15
C VAL A 9 -17.17 22.59 -24.93
N THR A 10 -16.12 22.29 -25.68
CA THR A 10 -15.98 21.07 -26.47
C THR A 10 -15.93 19.85 -25.54
N PRO A 11 -16.78 18.82 -25.74
CA PRO A 11 -16.64 17.53 -25.07
C PRO A 11 -15.35 16.84 -25.53
N SER A 12 -14.75 16.02 -24.66
CA SER A 12 -13.82 14.97 -25.08
C SER A 12 -14.42 14.23 -26.27
N SER A 13 -13.64 14.06 -27.34
CA SER A 13 -14.10 13.48 -28.60
C SER A 13 -14.88 12.17 -28.36
N PRO A 14 -16.07 11.99 -28.97
CA PRO A 14 -16.85 10.77 -28.79
C PRO A 14 -16.06 9.56 -29.30
N SER A 15 -16.06 8.46 -28.53
CA SER A 15 -15.47 7.19 -28.98
C SER A 15 -16.09 6.83 -30.33
N THR A 16 -15.22 6.68 -31.32
CA THR A 16 -15.57 6.21 -32.66
C THR A 16 -15.21 4.73 -32.76
N ARG A 17 -15.86 4.01 -33.67
CA ARG A 17 -15.55 2.60 -33.92
C ARG A 17 -14.05 2.39 -34.22
N GLU A 18 -13.42 3.28 -34.95
CA GLU A 18 -11.99 3.17 -35.29
C GLU A 18 -11.08 3.43 -34.09
N THR A 19 -11.46 4.34 -33.17
CA THR A 19 -10.72 4.55 -31.93
C THR A 19 -10.86 3.33 -31.02
N SER A 20 -12.05 2.75 -30.92
CA SER A 20 -12.29 1.51 -30.17
C SER A 20 -11.48 0.33 -30.73
N ASN A 21 -11.42 0.18 -32.06
CA ASN A 21 -10.59 -0.83 -32.73
C ASN A 21 -9.11 -0.72 -32.31
N TYR A 22 -8.57 0.50 -32.26
CA TYR A 22 -7.19 0.72 -31.81
C TYR A 22 -7.00 0.33 -30.34
N ALA A 23 -7.91 0.74 -29.46
CA ALA A 23 -7.86 0.39 -28.04
C ALA A 23 -7.95 -1.13 -27.82
N GLN A 24 -8.74 -1.84 -28.63
CA GLN A 24 -8.84 -3.30 -28.56
C GLN A 24 -7.53 -4.00 -28.96
N LEU A 25 -6.81 -3.46 -29.95
CA LEU A 25 -5.47 -3.97 -30.31
C LEU A 25 -4.46 -3.71 -29.18
N CYS A 26 -4.52 -2.55 -28.51
CA CYS A 26 -3.71 -2.26 -27.33
C CYS A 26 -4.00 -3.24 -26.19
N ARG A 27 -5.29 -3.47 -25.88
CA ARG A 27 -5.76 -4.42 -24.88
C ARG A 27 -5.24 -5.84 -25.15
N LEU A 28 -5.31 -6.30 -26.40
CA LEU A 28 -4.81 -7.61 -26.81
C LEU A 28 -3.32 -7.78 -26.47
N PHE A 29 -2.48 -6.78 -26.74
CA PHE A 29 -1.06 -6.82 -26.37
C PHE A 29 -0.82 -6.76 -24.85
N VAL A 30 -1.56 -5.94 -24.14
CA VAL A 30 -1.39 -5.74 -22.68
C VAL A 30 -1.81 -6.99 -21.91
N GLU A 31 -3.00 -7.53 -22.17
CA GLU A 31 -3.55 -8.67 -21.43
C GLU A 31 -2.99 -10.00 -21.90
N VAL A 32 -2.98 -10.25 -23.21
CA VAL A 32 -2.57 -11.54 -23.77
C VAL A 32 -1.08 -11.56 -24.06
N GLY A 33 -0.55 -10.51 -24.70
CA GLY A 33 0.86 -10.44 -25.08
C GLY A 33 1.81 -10.55 -23.89
N SER A 34 1.47 -9.92 -22.77
CA SER A 34 2.26 -10.02 -21.53
C SER A 34 2.27 -11.44 -20.95
N CYS A 35 1.14 -12.17 -21.03
CA CYS A 35 1.05 -13.56 -20.58
C CYS A 35 1.81 -14.50 -21.52
N VAL A 36 1.66 -14.34 -22.83
CA VAL A 36 2.36 -15.14 -23.85
C VAL A 36 3.88 -15.01 -23.72
N LEU A 37 4.40 -13.79 -23.52
CA LEU A 37 5.83 -13.54 -23.32
C LEU A 37 6.36 -14.19 -22.04
N ARG A 38 5.61 -14.09 -20.94
CA ARG A 38 6.00 -14.68 -19.65
C ARG A 38 5.99 -16.20 -19.71
N ASP A 39 4.93 -16.82 -20.21
CA ASP A 39 4.85 -18.27 -20.35
C ASP A 39 5.93 -18.83 -21.26
N THR A 40 6.26 -18.09 -22.33
CA THR A 40 7.35 -18.46 -23.24
C THR A 40 8.70 -18.37 -22.55
N PHE A 41 8.94 -17.30 -21.79
CA PHE A 41 10.14 -17.16 -20.99
C PHE A 41 10.25 -18.27 -19.94
N ASP A 42 9.18 -18.57 -19.19
CA ASP A 42 9.17 -19.59 -18.14
C ASP A 42 9.31 -21.02 -18.70
N ARG A 43 8.85 -21.27 -19.92
CA ARG A 43 9.10 -22.55 -20.62
C ARG A 43 10.57 -22.72 -21.01
N LEU A 44 11.22 -21.65 -21.44
CA LEU A 44 12.63 -21.66 -21.86
C LEU A 44 13.59 -21.57 -20.67
N CYS A 45 13.18 -20.87 -19.61
CA CYS A 45 13.89 -20.68 -18.36
C CYS A 45 12.92 -20.93 -17.20
N PRO A 46 12.77 -22.19 -16.76
CA PRO A 46 11.92 -22.52 -15.62
C PRO A 46 12.27 -21.66 -14.40
N PRO A 47 11.30 -21.18 -13.61
CA PRO A 47 11.55 -20.25 -12.50
C PRO A 47 12.62 -20.73 -11.50
N LYS A 48 12.73 -22.04 -11.31
CA LYS A 48 13.77 -22.68 -10.47
C LYS A 48 15.21 -22.49 -11.00
N ASP A 49 15.36 -22.35 -12.31
CA ASP A 49 16.65 -22.24 -13.01
C ASP A 49 17.02 -20.77 -13.28
N LEU A 50 16.10 -19.83 -13.03
CA LEU A 50 16.28 -18.40 -13.25
C LEU A 50 17.54 -17.82 -12.56
N PRO A 51 17.87 -18.16 -11.29
CA PRO A 51 19.09 -17.65 -10.66
C PRO A 51 20.36 -18.14 -11.37
N ALA A 52 20.37 -19.39 -11.84
CA ALA A 52 21.49 -19.96 -12.58
C ALA A 52 21.62 -19.32 -13.97
N PHE A 53 20.49 -19.11 -14.64
CA PHE A 53 20.41 -18.41 -15.94
C PHE A 53 20.95 -16.98 -15.85
N LEU A 54 20.57 -16.22 -14.82
CA LEU A 54 21.08 -14.86 -14.57
C LEU A 54 22.57 -14.86 -14.21
N ALA A 55 23.04 -15.85 -13.45
CA ALA A 55 24.46 -15.97 -13.12
C ALA A 55 25.30 -16.26 -14.39
N GLN A 56 24.83 -17.17 -15.25
CA GLN A 56 25.49 -17.57 -16.49
C GLN A 56 25.55 -16.42 -17.52
N ASN A 57 24.49 -15.60 -17.60
CA ASN A 57 24.38 -14.54 -18.60
C ASN A 57 24.78 -13.13 -18.10
N LYS A 58 25.36 -13.03 -16.89
CA LYS A 58 25.69 -11.76 -16.25
C LYS A 58 26.55 -10.83 -17.10
N THR A 59 27.54 -11.36 -17.80
CA THR A 59 28.42 -10.57 -18.67
C THR A 59 27.68 -9.98 -19.86
N LYS A 60 26.82 -10.76 -20.52
CA LYS A 60 25.95 -10.28 -21.63
C LYS A 60 24.97 -9.22 -21.15
N LEU A 61 24.31 -9.45 -20.01
CA LEU A 61 23.38 -8.48 -19.40
C LEU A 61 24.09 -7.17 -19.00
N GLN A 62 25.34 -7.24 -18.51
CA GLN A 62 26.16 -6.05 -18.26
C GLN A 62 26.49 -5.28 -19.54
N THR A 63 26.74 -5.97 -20.65
CA THR A 63 26.96 -5.34 -21.96
C THR A 63 25.68 -4.63 -22.44
N LEU A 64 24.53 -5.30 -22.40
CA LEU A 64 23.24 -4.70 -22.76
C LEU A 64 22.91 -3.45 -21.91
N ARG A 65 23.26 -3.46 -20.62
CA ARG A 65 23.14 -2.27 -19.76
C ARG A 65 24.08 -1.14 -20.21
N LYS A 66 25.34 -1.45 -20.57
CA LYS A 66 26.30 -0.43 -21.06
C LYS A 66 25.86 0.18 -22.38
N GLU A 67 25.28 -0.64 -23.26
CA GLU A 67 24.71 -0.23 -24.54
C GLU A 67 23.34 0.48 -24.40
N ARG A 68 22.84 0.63 -23.16
CA ARG A 68 21.54 1.23 -22.82
C ARG A 68 20.33 0.49 -23.40
N VAL A 69 20.48 -0.79 -23.69
CA VAL A 69 19.37 -1.70 -24.05
C VAL A 69 18.55 -2.10 -22.81
N LEU A 70 19.18 -2.15 -21.63
CA LEU A 70 18.50 -2.36 -20.35
C LEU A 70 18.50 -1.08 -19.52
N SER A 71 17.33 -0.68 -19.02
CA SER A 71 17.17 0.48 -18.13
C SER A 71 17.69 0.19 -16.71
N ILE A 72 17.86 1.23 -15.89
CA ILE A 72 18.31 1.06 -14.49
C ILE A 72 17.26 0.33 -13.65
N SER A 73 15.96 0.57 -13.90
CA SER A 73 14.84 -0.12 -13.25
C SER A 73 14.83 -1.61 -13.62
N GLN A 74 14.94 -1.94 -14.91
CA GLN A 74 15.04 -3.32 -15.40
C GLN A 74 16.27 -4.03 -14.84
N TRP A 75 17.41 -3.33 -14.74
CA TRP A 75 18.61 -3.89 -14.12
C TRP A 75 18.38 -4.27 -12.65
N HIS A 76 17.68 -3.45 -11.87
CA HIS A 76 17.37 -3.78 -10.48
C HIS A 76 16.34 -4.91 -10.33
N ARG A 77 15.53 -5.18 -11.36
CA ARG A 77 14.67 -6.38 -11.41
C ARG A 77 15.48 -7.65 -11.66
N LEU A 78 16.51 -7.58 -12.50
CA LEU A 78 17.43 -8.72 -12.76
C LEU A 78 18.47 -8.93 -11.66
N TYR A 79 18.99 -7.85 -11.09
CA TYR A 79 20.03 -7.83 -10.05
C TYR A 79 19.67 -6.81 -8.97
N PRO A 80 18.75 -7.16 -8.05
CA PRO A 80 18.34 -6.26 -6.98
C PRO A 80 19.51 -5.93 -6.05
N ALA A 81 19.55 -4.68 -5.56
CA ALA A 81 20.62 -4.16 -4.70
C ALA A 81 20.66 -4.85 -3.33
N VAL A 82 19.50 -5.35 -2.88
CA VAL A 82 19.34 -6.25 -1.74
C VAL A 82 19.13 -7.65 -2.31
N ARG A 83 19.73 -8.69 -1.70
CA ARG A 83 19.66 -10.07 -2.24
C ARG A 83 18.27 -10.69 -1.99
N SER A 84 17.27 -10.24 -2.74
CA SER A 84 15.96 -10.85 -2.86
C SER A 84 15.95 -11.97 -3.92
N SER A 85 14.99 -12.89 -3.84
CA SER A 85 14.73 -13.86 -4.89
C SER A 85 14.20 -13.13 -6.13
N VAL A 86 14.82 -13.35 -7.28
CA VAL A 86 14.37 -12.80 -8.55
C VAL A 86 13.28 -13.70 -9.13
N SER A 87 12.16 -13.12 -9.53
CA SER A 87 11.04 -13.84 -10.16
C SER A 87 10.75 -13.27 -11.55
N SER A 88 10.46 -14.14 -12.51
CA SER A 88 10.00 -13.72 -13.85
C SER A 88 8.64 -13.01 -13.82
N ARG A 89 7.87 -13.19 -12.72
CA ARG A 89 6.61 -12.46 -12.49
C ARG A 89 6.82 -10.96 -12.28
N ASP A 90 8.01 -10.56 -11.82
CA ASP A 90 8.36 -9.16 -11.57
C ASP A 90 8.90 -8.46 -12.83
N TYR A 91 9.02 -9.20 -13.94
CA TYR A 91 9.50 -8.66 -15.21
C TYR A 91 8.34 -8.06 -16.00
N ASP A 92 8.51 -6.81 -16.42
CA ASP A 92 7.62 -6.19 -17.39
C ASP A 92 7.81 -6.83 -18.78
N SER A 93 6.83 -6.61 -19.65
CA SER A 93 6.79 -7.21 -20.98
C SER A 93 7.94 -6.73 -21.89
N SER A 94 8.46 -5.52 -21.68
CA SER A 94 9.61 -5.01 -22.42
C SER A 94 10.91 -5.72 -22.01
N LEU A 95 11.08 -6.00 -20.72
CA LEU A 95 12.18 -6.77 -20.15
C LEU A 95 12.11 -8.24 -20.60
N LEU A 96 10.93 -8.87 -20.56
CA LEU A 96 10.72 -10.24 -21.05
C LEU A 96 11.09 -10.36 -22.53
N LEU A 97 10.60 -9.43 -23.37
CA LEU A 97 10.92 -9.38 -24.79
C LEU A 97 12.44 -9.17 -25.03
N CYS A 98 13.08 -8.31 -24.23
CA CYS A 98 14.53 -8.08 -24.29
C CYS A 98 15.34 -9.34 -23.93
N LEU A 99 14.95 -10.06 -22.88
CA LEU A 99 15.62 -11.29 -22.45
C LEU A 99 15.46 -12.42 -23.48
N LEU A 100 14.24 -12.63 -23.96
CA LEU A 100 13.92 -13.60 -25.01
C LEU A 100 14.74 -13.33 -26.28
N ARG A 101 14.84 -12.07 -26.69
CA ARG A 101 15.56 -11.66 -27.90
C ARG A 101 17.09 -11.76 -27.80
N ASN A 102 17.68 -11.37 -26.67
CA ASN A 102 19.12 -11.10 -26.59
C ASN A 102 19.90 -12.12 -25.74
N ILE A 103 19.23 -12.88 -24.87
CA ILE A 103 19.89 -13.76 -23.90
C ILE A 103 19.52 -15.22 -24.15
N VAL A 104 18.23 -15.49 -24.37
CA VAL A 104 17.74 -16.85 -24.55
C VAL A 104 18.20 -17.43 -25.90
N ASP A 105 18.44 -16.61 -26.92
CA ASP A 105 18.88 -17.08 -28.24
C ASP A 105 20.31 -16.70 -28.67
N GLN A 106 20.96 -17.66 -29.35
CA GLN A 106 22.30 -17.55 -29.94
C GLN A 106 22.34 -17.80 -31.47
N THR A 107 21.21 -17.90 -32.19
CA THR A 107 21.21 -18.12 -33.65
C THR A 107 20.27 -17.17 -34.41
N LEU A 108 20.81 -16.52 -35.45
CA LEU A 108 20.11 -15.56 -36.31
C LEU A 108 19.01 -16.22 -37.17
N PRO A 109 17.82 -15.62 -37.34
CA PRO A 109 16.85 -16.07 -38.35
C PRO A 109 17.35 -15.75 -39.78
N VAL A 110 17.07 -16.66 -40.71
CA VAL A 110 17.55 -16.62 -42.11
C VAL A 110 16.97 -15.43 -42.91
N SER A 111 15.85 -14.86 -42.46
CA SER A 111 15.09 -13.82 -43.18
C SER A 111 15.44 -12.36 -42.80
N GLY A 112 16.27 -12.13 -41.78
CA GLY A 112 16.58 -10.78 -41.30
C GLY A 112 15.41 -10.08 -40.59
N TRP A 113 15.70 -8.98 -39.89
CA TRP A 113 14.82 -8.32 -38.90
C TRP A 113 13.60 -7.56 -39.46
N SER A 114 13.34 -7.62 -40.77
CA SER A 114 12.47 -6.64 -41.45
C SER A 114 11.15 -7.18 -41.99
N ASN A 115 10.90 -8.49 -41.97
CA ASN A 115 9.70 -9.09 -42.55
C ASN A 115 8.98 -10.00 -41.53
N LEU A 116 7.64 -10.07 -41.63
CA LEU A 116 6.83 -11.05 -40.88
C LEU A 116 7.33 -12.47 -41.17
N PRO A 117 7.40 -13.36 -40.16
CA PRO A 117 7.79 -14.75 -40.39
C PRO A 117 6.71 -15.41 -41.25
N GLY A 118 7.07 -15.76 -42.49
CA GLY A 118 6.15 -16.44 -43.42
C GLY A 118 5.90 -17.88 -42.97
N SER A 119 6.70 -18.82 -43.48
CA SER A 119 6.61 -20.26 -43.16
C SER A 119 7.61 -20.73 -42.09
N ASP A 120 8.27 -19.80 -41.40
CA ASP A 120 9.28 -20.11 -40.38
C ASP A 120 8.58 -20.36 -39.03
N THR A 121 8.49 -21.63 -38.64
CA THR A 121 7.77 -22.09 -37.43
C THR A 121 8.63 -22.05 -36.17
N ARG A 122 9.78 -21.37 -36.21
CA ARG A 122 10.69 -21.25 -35.08
C ARG A 122 10.26 -20.14 -34.13
N VAL A 123 10.45 -20.38 -32.83
CA VAL A 123 10.10 -19.45 -31.73
C VAL A 123 10.79 -18.09 -31.91
N GLU A 124 11.99 -18.07 -32.50
CA GLU A 124 12.77 -16.85 -32.77
C GLU A 124 12.11 -15.90 -33.79
N ALA A 125 11.58 -16.48 -34.87
CA ALA A 125 10.88 -15.76 -35.93
C ALA A 125 9.59 -15.14 -35.38
N ASP A 126 8.97 -15.83 -34.42
CA ASP A 126 7.74 -15.44 -33.77
C ASP A 126 7.92 -14.36 -32.68
N ILE A 127 8.99 -14.42 -31.87
CA ILE A 127 9.37 -13.35 -30.93
C ILE A 127 9.66 -12.05 -31.70
N THR A 128 10.34 -12.15 -32.85
CA THR A 128 10.57 -11.01 -33.75
C THR A 128 9.24 -10.50 -34.34
N GLY A 129 8.34 -11.43 -34.68
CA GLY A 129 6.98 -11.13 -35.13
C GLY A 129 6.18 -10.32 -34.11
N ILE A 130 6.24 -10.65 -32.82
CA ILE A 130 5.57 -9.87 -31.74
C ILE A 130 6.05 -8.41 -31.78
N LYS A 131 7.36 -8.17 -31.88
CA LYS A 131 7.90 -6.80 -31.93
C LYS A 131 7.42 -6.05 -33.17
N ILE A 132 7.48 -6.68 -34.34
CA ILE A 132 7.03 -6.06 -35.60
C ILE A 132 5.54 -5.71 -35.54
N LEU A 133 4.70 -6.62 -35.01
CA LEU A 133 3.26 -6.39 -34.89
C LEU A 133 2.94 -5.32 -33.87
N ARG A 134 3.65 -5.29 -32.74
CA ARG A 134 3.55 -4.21 -31.76
C ARG A 134 3.88 -2.86 -32.38
N ASP A 135 5.00 -2.77 -33.09
CA ASP A 135 5.47 -1.52 -33.71
C ASP A 135 4.48 -1.05 -34.80
N ARG A 136 3.87 -1.98 -35.54
CA ARG A 136 2.77 -1.69 -36.48
C ARG A 136 1.55 -1.12 -35.78
N VAL A 137 1.08 -1.74 -34.69
CA VAL A 137 -0.03 -1.18 -33.91
C VAL A 137 0.38 0.19 -33.36
N TYR A 138 1.57 0.33 -32.78
CA TYR A 138 2.03 1.60 -32.24
C TYR A 138 2.14 2.72 -33.28
N SER A 139 2.39 2.42 -34.55
CA SER A 139 2.39 3.43 -35.62
C SER A 139 1.06 4.20 -35.76
N HIS A 140 -0.04 3.65 -35.22
CA HIS A 140 -1.35 4.30 -35.18
C HIS A 140 -1.57 5.21 -33.95
N VAL A 141 -0.60 5.34 -33.04
CA VAL A 141 -0.76 6.08 -31.76
C VAL A 141 -1.10 7.56 -31.92
N THR A 142 -0.66 8.19 -33.02
CA THR A 142 -0.85 9.63 -33.27
C THR A 142 -2.31 10.02 -33.49
N HIS A 143 -3.06 9.15 -34.15
CA HIS A 143 -4.49 9.32 -34.40
C HIS A 143 -5.34 8.39 -33.53
N ALA A 144 -4.69 7.43 -32.89
CA ALA A 144 -5.26 6.45 -31.98
C ALA A 144 -6.52 5.79 -32.58
N SER A 145 -6.45 5.53 -33.90
CA SER A 145 -7.56 5.09 -34.75
C SER A 145 -7.07 4.07 -35.77
N VAL A 146 -7.85 3.00 -35.95
CA VAL A 146 -7.61 1.91 -36.91
C VAL A 146 -8.93 1.54 -37.59
N ASP A 147 -8.94 1.61 -38.93
CA ASP A 147 -10.10 1.20 -39.73
C ASP A 147 -10.38 -0.31 -39.61
N ASP A 148 -11.63 -0.73 -39.87
CA ASP A 148 -12.06 -2.12 -39.69
C ASP A 148 -11.24 -3.15 -40.51
N SER A 149 -10.74 -2.75 -41.68
CA SER A 149 -9.94 -3.62 -42.54
C SER A 149 -8.55 -3.86 -41.93
N LYS A 150 -7.87 -2.81 -41.48
CA LYS A 150 -6.58 -2.90 -40.79
C LYS A 150 -6.72 -3.55 -39.43
N PHE A 151 -7.80 -3.28 -38.70
CA PHE A 151 -8.10 -3.92 -37.43
C PHE A 151 -8.20 -5.43 -37.60
N SER A 152 -8.98 -5.90 -38.57
CA SER A 152 -9.12 -7.34 -38.84
C SER A 152 -7.80 -7.99 -39.24
N LEU A 153 -6.98 -7.31 -40.04
CA LEU A 153 -5.66 -7.78 -40.44
C LEU A 153 -4.72 -7.90 -39.22
N HIS A 154 -4.56 -6.80 -38.46
CA HIS A 154 -3.69 -6.78 -37.29
C HIS A 154 -4.14 -7.77 -36.23
N TRP A 155 -5.44 -7.85 -35.97
CA TRP A 155 -6.00 -8.80 -35.02
C TRP A 155 -5.65 -10.24 -35.39
N ASN A 156 -5.81 -10.62 -36.65
CA ASN A 156 -5.51 -11.98 -37.09
C ASN A 156 -4.01 -12.27 -37.07
N ASP A 157 -3.16 -11.34 -37.53
CA ASP A 157 -1.70 -11.50 -37.49
C ASP A 157 -1.21 -11.68 -36.03
N ILE A 158 -1.75 -10.89 -35.10
CA ILE A 158 -1.42 -10.98 -33.66
C ILE A 158 -1.96 -12.27 -33.08
N LYS A 159 -3.21 -12.63 -33.37
CA LYS A 159 -3.84 -13.87 -32.90
C LYS A 159 -3.02 -15.08 -33.34
N GLU A 160 -2.71 -15.20 -34.62
CA GLU A 160 -1.94 -16.33 -35.15
C GLU A 160 -0.57 -16.42 -34.49
N THR A 161 0.11 -15.28 -34.31
CA THR A 161 1.42 -15.22 -33.65
C THR A 161 1.33 -15.62 -32.18
N PHE A 162 0.37 -15.10 -31.42
CA PHE A 162 0.18 -15.42 -30.01
C PHE A 162 -0.24 -16.87 -29.78
N VAL A 163 -1.10 -17.42 -30.62
CA VAL A 163 -1.51 -18.84 -30.55
C VAL A 163 -0.34 -19.75 -30.90
N ARG A 164 0.47 -19.40 -31.91
CA ARG A 164 1.65 -20.18 -32.31
C ARG A 164 2.71 -20.22 -31.22
N ILE A 165 2.96 -19.10 -30.54
CA ILE A 165 3.95 -19.00 -29.46
C ILE A 165 3.40 -19.54 -28.14
N GLY A 166 2.26 -19.02 -27.70
CA GLY A 166 1.67 -19.31 -26.40
C GLY A 166 1.03 -20.69 -26.34
N GLY A 167 0.49 -21.17 -27.46
CA GLY A 167 -0.23 -22.44 -27.59
C GLY A 167 -1.74 -22.24 -27.83
N ALA A 168 -2.41 -23.31 -28.26
CA ALA A 168 -3.82 -23.29 -28.66
C ALA A 168 -4.80 -22.79 -27.58
N HIS A 169 -4.44 -22.85 -26.30
CA HIS A 169 -5.30 -22.39 -25.21
C HIS A 169 -5.53 -20.86 -25.23
N TYR A 170 -4.62 -20.09 -25.83
CA TYR A 170 -4.81 -18.64 -26.02
C TYR A 170 -5.83 -18.31 -27.11
N GLU A 171 -6.21 -19.26 -27.98
CA GLU A 171 -7.17 -18.98 -29.05
C GLU A 171 -8.54 -18.60 -28.49
N ASN A 172 -9.03 -19.33 -27.48
CA ASN A 172 -10.31 -19.03 -26.85
C ASN A 172 -10.25 -17.70 -26.11
N VAL A 173 -9.18 -17.44 -25.36
CA VAL A 173 -8.97 -16.17 -24.63
C VAL A 173 -9.00 -14.98 -25.59
N ILE A 174 -8.34 -15.09 -26.74
CA ILE A 174 -8.31 -14.03 -27.75
C ILE A 174 -9.69 -13.88 -28.41
N ASN A 175 -10.38 -14.97 -28.72
CA ASN A 175 -11.72 -14.88 -29.33
C ASN A 175 -12.73 -14.22 -28.37
N ASP A 176 -12.69 -14.56 -27.09
CA ASP A 176 -13.55 -13.96 -26.06
C ASP A 176 -13.26 -12.46 -25.93
N LEU A 177 -11.97 -12.08 -25.91
CA LEU A 177 -11.54 -10.68 -25.93
C LEU A 177 -11.98 -9.93 -27.19
N LYS A 178 -12.16 -10.60 -28.33
CA LYS A 178 -12.65 -9.92 -29.55
C LYS A 178 -14.13 -9.52 -29.44
N ILE A 179 -14.91 -10.30 -28.69
CA ILE A 179 -16.36 -10.14 -28.54
C ILE A 179 -16.68 -9.16 -27.40
N ASP A 180 -15.80 -9.08 -26.40
CA ASP A 180 -15.93 -8.19 -25.26
C ASP A 180 -15.78 -6.71 -25.66
N HIS A 181 -16.90 -5.97 -25.62
CA HIS A 181 -16.95 -4.56 -26.03
C HIS A 181 -16.29 -3.69 -24.97
N LEU A 182 -15.24 -2.96 -25.35
CA LEU A 182 -14.54 -2.05 -24.47
C LEU A 182 -15.34 -0.76 -24.26
N GLU A 183 -15.71 -0.45 -23.01
CA GLU A 183 -16.37 0.83 -22.69
C GLU A 183 -15.39 2.00 -22.86
N ALA A 184 -15.91 3.19 -23.19
CA ALA A 184 -15.11 4.36 -23.52
C ALA A 184 -14.13 4.78 -22.40
N ASP A 185 -14.50 4.53 -21.14
CA ASP A 185 -13.67 4.86 -19.96
C ASP A 185 -12.42 3.96 -19.85
N PHE A 186 -12.46 2.74 -20.40
CA PHE A 186 -11.33 1.81 -20.42
C PHE A 186 -10.46 1.93 -21.68
N GLU A 187 -10.95 2.58 -22.74
CA GLU A 187 -10.19 2.75 -23.97
C GLU A 187 -8.90 3.55 -23.76
N GLU A 188 -8.96 4.67 -23.01
CA GLU A 188 -7.76 5.47 -22.73
C GLU A 188 -6.79 4.73 -21.80
N HIS A 189 -7.35 3.96 -20.85
CA HIS A 189 -6.57 3.15 -19.92
C HIS A 189 -5.66 2.14 -20.64
N TYR A 190 -6.20 1.36 -21.58
CA TYR A 190 -5.39 0.38 -22.33
C TYR A 190 -4.40 1.03 -23.31
N ARG A 191 -4.71 2.22 -23.84
CA ARG A 191 -3.75 3.00 -24.64
C ARG A 191 -2.56 3.44 -23.79
N GLU A 192 -2.81 3.89 -22.56
CA GLU A 192 -1.77 4.27 -21.62
C GLU A 192 -0.92 3.07 -21.22
N LEU A 193 -1.54 1.96 -20.82
CA LEU A 193 -0.81 0.73 -20.48
C LEU A 193 0.02 0.20 -21.65
N PHE A 194 -0.50 0.26 -22.88
CA PHE A 194 0.26 -0.12 -24.07
C PHE A 194 1.43 0.85 -24.34
N ARG A 195 1.28 2.16 -24.07
CA ARG A 195 2.42 3.09 -24.09
C ARG A 195 3.45 2.73 -23.02
N GLU A 196 3.03 2.35 -21.82
CA GLU A 196 3.96 1.90 -20.76
C GLU A 196 4.71 0.62 -21.13
N TRP A 197 4.04 -0.28 -21.85
CA TRP A 197 4.61 -1.48 -22.45
C TRP A 197 5.79 -1.17 -23.40
N LEU A 198 5.88 0.07 -23.91
CA LEU A 198 6.91 0.57 -24.84
C LEU A 198 7.94 1.51 -24.20
N LYS A 199 7.66 2.14 -23.04
CA LYS A 199 8.44 3.25 -22.45
C LYS A 199 9.93 2.96 -22.23
N ASP A 200 10.33 1.70 -22.07
CA ASP A 200 11.74 1.34 -21.85
C ASP A 200 12.51 1.02 -23.15
N ASP A 201 11.84 0.86 -24.30
CA ASP A 201 12.46 0.56 -25.62
C ASP A 201 12.82 1.87 -26.39
N ASP A 202 12.14 2.99 -26.11
CA ASP A 202 12.30 4.30 -26.78
C ASP A 202 13.61 5.06 -26.40
N CYS A 203 14.45 4.48 -25.55
CA CYS A 203 15.72 5.08 -25.14
C CYS A 203 16.80 5.12 -26.24
N ILE A 204 16.56 4.52 -27.41
CA ILE A 204 17.63 4.06 -28.32
C ILE A 204 17.62 4.75 -29.69
N THR A 205 16.50 5.31 -30.17
CA THR A 205 16.46 5.91 -31.51
C THR A 205 16.63 7.42 -31.47
N ASP A 206 17.84 7.89 -31.11
CA ASP A 206 18.22 9.29 -31.39
C ASP A 206 19.74 9.52 -31.42
N LYS A 207 20.51 8.61 -32.03
CA LYS A 207 21.91 8.89 -32.45
C LYS A 207 22.30 8.12 -33.71
N ASN A 208 21.73 8.51 -34.84
CA ASN A 208 22.37 8.31 -36.14
C ASN A 208 22.23 9.59 -36.96
N ASN A 209 23.14 10.54 -36.73
CA ASN A 209 23.74 11.37 -37.78
C ASN A 209 24.82 12.28 -37.19
N GLY A 210 26.00 12.28 -37.82
CA GLY A 210 27.00 13.34 -37.66
C GLY A 210 28.35 12.88 -37.14
N ASP A 211 29.11 12.19 -37.99
CA ASP A 211 30.57 12.19 -37.93
C ASP A 211 31.11 13.63 -38.05
N LYS A 212 31.98 14.02 -37.11
CA LYS A 212 33.13 14.93 -37.31
C LYS A 212 33.91 15.11 -36.00
N THR A 213 34.96 14.31 -35.88
CA THR A 213 36.28 14.62 -35.29
C THR A 213 36.49 16.04 -34.71
N VAL A 214 36.88 16.14 -33.43
CA VAL A 214 38.18 16.71 -32.96
C VAL A 214 38.48 16.23 -31.52
N LYS A 215 39.74 15.81 -31.33
CA LYS A 215 40.39 15.28 -30.12
C LYS A 215 40.44 16.29 -28.95
N LYS A 216 40.35 15.80 -27.69
CA LYS A 216 41.42 15.98 -26.68
C LYS A 216 41.27 15.01 -25.49
N ALA A 217 42.41 14.45 -25.10
CA ALA A 217 42.58 13.37 -24.13
C ALA A 217 42.66 13.85 -22.67
N SER A 218 42.39 12.93 -21.74
CA SER A 218 43.22 12.71 -20.55
C SER A 218 43.11 11.24 -20.16
N LYS A 219 44.22 10.53 -20.31
CA LYS A 219 44.48 9.14 -19.90
C LYS A 219 44.72 9.13 -18.38
N GLU A 220 44.28 8.09 -17.70
CA GLU A 220 45.20 7.35 -16.83
C GLU A 220 44.78 5.88 -16.72
N GLU A 221 45.70 5.00 -17.11
CA GLU A 221 45.55 3.56 -17.21
C GLU A 221 45.95 2.86 -15.91
N VAL A 222 45.30 1.73 -15.69
CA VAL A 222 45.59 0.68 -14.72
C VAL A 222 47.01 0.11 -14.91
N ARG A 223 47.70 -0.22 -13.82
CA ARG A 223 48.70 -1.30 -13.82
C ARG A 223 48.78 -2.03 -12.48
N GLU A 224 48.57 -3.35 -12.54
CA GLU A 224 48.88 -4.34 -11.50
C GLU A 224 50.40 -4.51 -11.29
N GLY A 225 50.79 -4.96 -10.08
CA GLY A 225 51.89 -5.91 -9.92
C GLY A 225 53.02 -5.58 -8.93
N SER A 226 52.85 -6.03 -7.68
CA SER A 226 53.73 -6.98 -6.96
C SER A 226 55.15 -6.64 -6.42
N ILE A 227 55.33 -7.03 -5.14
CA ILE A 227 56.54 -7.51 -4.40
C ILE A 227 57.57 -6.42 -4.00
N GLY A 228 58.12 -6.33 -2.77
CA GLY A 228 57.99 -7.08 -1.52
C GLY A 228 59.13 -6.72 -0.52
N ILE A 229 58.90 -7.06 0.75
CA ILE A 229 59.86 -7.39 1.85
C ILE A 229 60.66 -6.27 2.55
N SER A 230 60.36 -6.03 3.85
CA SER A 230 61.15 -6.44 5.04
C SER A 230 60.45 -5.89 6.30
N GLY A 231 60.49 -6.42 7.51
CA GLY A 231 61.13 -7.58 8.12
C GLY A 231 60.95 -7.50 9.65
N GLN A 232 61.12 -8.66 10.30
CA GLN A 232 61.38 -8.90 11.74
C GLN A 232 60.24 -9.31 12.70
N GLN A 233 60.56 -10.41 13.38
CA GLN A 233 59.83 -11.28 14.29
C GLN A 233 59.95 -10.85 15.77
N SER A 234 58.97 -11.27 16.57
CA SER A 234 59.05 -11.68 18.00
C SER A 234 57.60 -11.98 18.43
N GLY A 235 57.14 -13.09 19.01
CA GLY A 235 57.74 -14.13 19.85
C GLY A 235 57.14 -14.06 21.26
N MET A 236 56.09 -14.83 21.60
CA MET A 236 55.84 -15.41 22.94
C MET A 236 54.57 -16.30 23.04
N GLU A 237 54.71 -17.36 23.83
CA GLU A 237 53.76 -18.42 24.20
C GLU A 237 52.69 -17.99 25.23
N GLU A 238 51.51 -18.62 25.07
CA GLU A 238 50.58 -19.21 26.06
C GLU A 238 50.53 -18.72 27.53
N VAL A 239 49.36 -18.18 27.96
CA VAL A 239 48.68 -18.53 29.23
C VAL A 239 47.15 -18.39 29.07
N VAL A 240 46.45 -19.44 29.49
CA VAL A 240 45.00 -19.70 29.49
C VAL A 240 44.19 -18.77 30.41
N LEU A 241 43.08 -18.19 29.92
CA LEU A 241 41.83 -18.01 30.66
C LEU A 241 40.63 -18.17 29.69
N THR A 242 39.71 -19.05 30.07
CA THR A 242 38.57 -19.57 29.30
C THR A 242 37.48 -18.52 29.00
N PRO A 243 36.81 -18.56 27.83
CA PRO A 243 35.53 -17.90 27.63
C PRO A 243 34.38 -18.90 27.66
N VAL A 244 33.44 -18.59 28.55
CA VAL A 244 32.06 -19.08 28.68
C VAL A 244 31.43 -19.49 27.34
N GLU A 245 30.84 -20.70 27.34
CA GLU A 245 30.08 -21.29 26.24
C GLU A 245 29.03 -20.32 25.65
N LYS A 246 29.16 -20.04 24.34
CA LYS A 246 28.06 -19.52 23.51
C LYS A 246 27.25 -20.69 22.96
N LYS A 247 26.19 -21.10 23.67
CA LYS A 247 25.08 -21.85 23.10
C LYS A 247 24.21 -20.90 22.26
N SER A 248 24.40 -20.82 20.95
CA SER A 248 23.44 -20.13 20.07
C SER A 248 23.60 -20.51 18.59
N ALA A 249 23.55 -21.80 18.26
CA ALA A 249 23.60 -22.27 16.86
C ALA A 249 22.73 -23.51 16.56
N GLU A 250 21.62 -23.75 17.28
CA GLU A 250 20.83 -25.00 17.12
C GLU A 250 19.40 -24.84 16.56
N ASN A 251 18.85 -23.64 16.34
CA ASN A 251 17.42 -23.50 16.00
C ASN A 251 17.03 -23.61 14.51
N CYS A 252 17.98 -23.66 13.56
CA CYS A 252 17.66 -23.73 12.11
C CYS A 252 17.79 -25.15 11.51
N SER A 253 18.11 -26.18 12.29
CA SER A 253 18.39 -27.54 11.79
C SER A 253 17.39 -28.61 12.24
N ALA A 254 16.30 -28.25 12.92
CA ALA A 254 15.30 -29.21 13.37
C ALA A 254 14.39 -29.66 12.21
N SER A 255 14.28 -30.98 12.02
CA SER A 255 13.32 -31.58 11.08
C SER A 255 11.87 -31.21 11.46
N PRO A 256 11.00 -30.85 10.51
CA PRO A 256 9.63 -30.42 10.85
C PRO A 256 8.83 -31.58 11.45
N PRO A 257 8.14 -31.37 12.59
CA PRO A 257 7.31 -32.40 13.24
C PRO A 257 6.16 -32.84 12.33
N GLU A 258 5.58 -34.00 12.63
CA GLU A 258 4.38 -34.48 11.93
C GLU A 258 3.10 -33.98 12.60
N ILE A 259 2.12 -33.61 11.77
CA ILE A 259 0.79 -33.19 12.21
C ILE A 259 0.00 -34.44 12.61
N SER A 260 -0.74 -34.36 13.71
CA SER A 260 -1.47 -35.51 14.27
C SER A 260 -2.67 -35.94 13.42
N GLU A 261 -3.25 -35.01 12.66
CA GLU A 261 -4.45 -35.25 11.87
C GLU A 261 -4.23 -34.99 10.38
N LYS A 262 -5.00 -35.69 9.54
CA LYS A 262 -4.94 -35.52 8.09
C LYS A 262 -5.72 -34.26 7.70
N LEU A 263 -5.03 -33.35 7.02
CA LEU A 263 -5.66 -32.13 6.52
C LEU A 263 -6.57 -32.40 5.31
N PRO A 264 -7.69 -31.66 5.20
CA PRO A 264 -8.57 -31.72 4.04
C PRO A 264 -7.86 -31.16 2.80
N THR A 265 -8.28 -31.66 1.65
CA THR A 265 -7.90 -31.16 0.32
C THR A 265 -9.08 -30.43 -0.32
N PHE A 266 -8.84 -29.70 -1.42
CA PHE A 266 -9.93 -29.04 -2.13
C PHE A 266 -11.03 -29.99 -2.62
N SER A 267 -10.70 -31.26 -2.86
CA SER A 267 -11.65 -32.29 -3.25
C SER A 267 -12.63 -32.66 -2.14
N ASP A 268 -12.26 -32.43 -0.87
CA ASP A 268 -13.08 -32.72 0.31
C ASP A 268 -14.08 -31.58 0.60
N LEU A 269 -13.98 -30.45 -0.10
CA LEU A 269 -14.87 -29.31 0.06
C LEU A 269 -16.24 -29.58 -0.57
N PRO A 270 -17.32 -28.98 -0.01
CA PRO A 270 -18.62 -29.01 -0.65
C PRO A 270 -18.59 -28.38 -2.06
N ASN A 271 -18.92 -29.20 -3.07
CA ASN A 271 -18.94 -28.78 -4.47
C ASN A 271 -20.26 -28.12 -4.89
N ILE A 272 -21.35 -28.39 -4.17
CA ILE A 272 -22.68 -27.83 -4.45
C ILE A 272 -22.94 -26.69 -3.45
N SER A 273 -23.30 -25.53 -3.97
CA SER A 273 -23.62 -24.36 -3.14
C SER A 273 -25.09 -24.37 -2.73
N HIS A 274 -25.37 -24.13 -1.45
CA HIS A 274 -26.70 -23.87 -0.94
C HIS A 274 -27.16 -22.46 -1.30
N HIS A 275 -28.46 -22.28 -1.49
CA HIS A 275 -29.05 -20.95 -1.68
C HIS A 275 -28.80 -20.06 -0.46
N TRP A 276 -28.33 -18.83 -0.71
CA TRP A 276 -27.98 -17.86 0.34
C TRP A 276 -29.13 -17.57 1.31
N ASN A 277 -30.37 -17.54 0.81
CA ASN A 277 -31.57 -17.29 1.62
C ASN A 277 -31.86 -18.38 2.66
N ASN A 278 -31.20 -19.54 2.54
CA ASN A 278 -31.35 -20.66 3.46
C ASN A 278 -30.23 -20.68 4.52
N ILE A 279 -29.33 -19.72 4.50
CA ILE A 279 -28.23 -19.61 5.48
C ILE A 279 -28.75 -18.94 6.75
N GLU A 280 -28.50 -19.57 7.89
CA GLU A 280 -28.87 -19.02 9.20
C GLU A 280 -27.90 -17.90 9.63
N LEU A 281 -28.36 -16.66 9.55
CA LEU A 281 -27.63 -15.47 10.00
C LEU A 281 -28.30 -14.86 11.26
N PRO A 282 -27.55 -14.18 12.15
CA PRO A 282 -26.12 -13.86 12.07
C PRO A 282 -25.21 -15.05 12.42
N VAL A 283 -23.94 -14.97 12.02
CA VAL A 283 -22.90 -15.91 12.48
C VAL A 283 -22.26 -15.42 13.78
N ASP A 284 -21.73 -16.33 14.59
CA ASP A 284 -21.01 -15.94 15.80
C ASP A 284 -19.61 -15.45 15.46
N ILE A 285 -18.90 -16.16 14.59
CA ILE A 285 -17.49 -15.89 14.26
C ILE A 285 -17.30 -15.82 12.75
N LEU A 286 -16.48 -14.86 12.31
CA LEU A 286 -15.96 -14.81 10.94
C LEU A 286 -14.47 -15.13 10.95
N LEU A 287 -14.07 -16.20 10.25
CA LEU A 287 -12.69 -16.59 10.01
C LEU A 287 -12.25 -16.07 8.64
N LEU A 288 -11.16 -15.30 8.62
CA LEU A 288 -10.55 -14.75 7.42
C LEU A 288 -9.17 -15.34 7.19
N THR A 289 -8.94 -15.82 5.97
CA THR A 289 -7.68 -16.45 5.53
C THR A 289 -7.25 -15.92 4.17
N GLU A 290 -5.95 -15.96 3.83
CA GLU A 290 -5.41 -15.43 2.57
C GLU A 290 -4.97 -16.53 1.62
N GLU A 291 -4.29 -17.54 2.15
CA GLU A 291 -3.72 -18.64 1.36
C GLU A 291 -4.53 -19.93 1.45
N ASP A 292 -4.36 -20.80 0.45
CA ASP A 292 -5.05 -22.09 0.36
C ASP A 292 -4.82 -22.96 1.60
N CYS A 293 -3.57 -22.99 2.09
CA CYS A 293 -3.20 -23.78 3.25
C CYS A 293 -3.81 -23.25 4.56
N GLU A 294 -3.98 -21.93 4.69
CA GLU A 294 -4.62 -21.29 5.83
C GLU A 294 -6.12 -21.60 5.85
N PHE A 295 -6.76 -21.49 4.69
CA PHE A 295 -8.16 -21.83 4.50
C PHE A 295 -8.43 -23.29 4.84
N LEU A 296 -7.67 -24.23 4.27
CA LEU A 296 -7.84 -25.66 4.53
C LEU A 296 -7.57 -26.03 5.98
N SER A 297 -6.61 -25.36 6.64
CA SER A 297 -6.32 -25.56 8.06
C SER A 297 -7.50 -25.14 8.95
N CYS A 298 -8.14 -24.01 8.65
CA CYS A 298 -9.36 -23.60 9.36
C CYS A 298 -10.55 -24.51 9.04
N PHE A 299 -10.70 -24.90 7.78
CA PHE A 299 -11.77 -25.77 7.31
C PHE A 299 -11.75 -27.14 8.00
N ALA A 300 -10.56 -27.67 8.33
CA ALA A 300 -10.39 -28.94 9.04
C ALA A 300 -11.17 -29.03 10.38
N TYR A 301 -11.41 -27.88 11.03
CA TYR A 301 -12.12 -27.81 12.31
C TYR A 301 -13.63 -27.54 12.16
N LEU A 302 -14.13 -27.23 10.95
CA LEU A 302 -15.55 -27.00 10.73
C LEU A 302 -16.34 -28.31 10.73
N LYS A 303 -17.31 -28.42 11.64
CA LYS A 303 -18.32 -29.47 11.59
C LYS A 303 -19.46 -29.05 10.67
N GLU A 304 -19.95 -30.02 9.90
CA GLU A 304 -21.09 -29.87 8.97
C GLU A 304 -20.93 -28.70 7.98
N PRO A 305 -19.78 -28.62 7.25
CA PRO A 305 -19.52 -27.49 6.38
C PRO A 305 -20.48 -27.47 5.18
N ILE A 306 -21.11 -26.33 4.94
CA ILE A 306 -21.87 -26.03 3.74
C ILE A 306 -21.23 -24.85 3.01
N ARG A 307 -21.32 -24.87 1.68
CA ARG A 307 -20.83 -23.77 0.82
C ARG A 307 -22.01 -22.95 0.35
N SER A 308 -21.88 -21.62 0.34
CA SER A 308 -22.85 -20.73 -0.32
C SER A 308 -22.12 -19.62 -1.06
N TYR A 309 -22.82 -18.97 -1.99
CA TYR A 309 -22.30 -17.88 -2.80
C TYR A 309 -23.19 -16.65 -2.67
N ASN A 310 -22.57 -15.50 -2.43
CA ASN A 310 -23.22 -14.20 -2.48
C ASN A 310 -22.49 -13.32 -3.49
N LYS A 311 -23.24 -12.60 -4.31
CA LYS A 311 -22.68 -11.74 -5.37
C LYS A 311 -21.73 -10.65 -4.86
N ASN A 312 -21.91 -10.17 -3.62
CA ASN A 312 -21.12 -9.08 -3.06
C ASN A 312 -19.86 -9.59 -2.35
N ILE A 313 -19.90 -10.79 -1.77
CA ILE A 313 -18.83 -11.29 -0.88
C ILE A 313 -18.23 -12.63 -1.33
N GLY A 314 -18.68 -13.16 -2.46
CA GLY A 314 -18.15 -14.39 -3.05
C GLY A 314 -18.58 -15.66 -2.32
N PHE A 315 -17.70 -16.67 -2.35
CA PHE A 315 -17.94 -17.96 -1.69
C PHE A 315 -17.64 -17.87 -0.19
N VAL A 316 -18.61 -18.32 0.61
CA VAL A 316 -18.49 -18.43 2.07
C VAL A 316 -18.82 -19.85 2.49
N TYR A 317 -18.00 -20.40 3.39
CA TYR A 317 -18.20 -21.73 3.96
C TYR A 317 -18.72 -21.57 5.37
N PHE A 318 -19.91 -22.11 5.62
CA PHE A 318 -20.56 -22.07 6.91
C PHE A 318 -20.43 -23.41 7.59
N GLY A 319 -20.24 -23.40 8.90
CA GLY A 319 -20.21 -24.61 9.70
C GLY A 319 -20.29 -24.27 11.17
N CYS A 320 -19.92 -25.21 12.02
CA CYS A 320 -19.90 -25.00 13.45
C CYS A 320 -18.65 -25.55 14.13
N ILE A 321 -18.23 -24.92 15.23
CA ILE A 321 -17.16 -25.39 16.12
C ILE A 321 -17.75 -25.53 17.54
N GLY A 322 -17.42 -26.61 18.24
CA GLY A 322 -17.93 -26.91 19.58
C GLY A 322 -18.28 -28.39 19.78
N ASP A 323 -18.64 -28.75 21.02
CA ASP A 323 -19.04 -30.12 21.37
C ASP A 323 -20.42 -30.49 20.81
N ASP A 324 -20.71 -31.78 20.72
CA ASP A 324 -22.00 -32.25 20.18
C ASP A 324 -23.14 -32.24 21.23
N LYS A 325 -22.84 -31.83 22.46
CA LYS A 325 -23.76 -31.85 23.60
C LYS A 325 -24.22 -30.45 24.05
N GLY A 326 -23.58 -29.38 23.57
CA GLY A 326 -23.83 -27.99 23.93
C GLY A 326 -24.14 -27.08 22.73
N LYS A 327 -24.12 -25.77 22.99
CA LYS A 327 -24.39 -24.73 21.98
C LYS A 327 -23.16 -24.54 21.11
N LYS A 328 -23.21 -24.95 19.85
CA LYS A 328 -22.08 -24.79 18.91
C LYS A 328 -21.96 -23.33 18.44
N MET A 329 -20.73 -22.88 18.20
CA MET A 329 -20.44 -21.58 17.58
C MET A 329 -20.72 -21.64 16.08
N LYS A 330 -21.52 -20.71 15.55
CA LYS A 330 -21.78 -20.57 14.11
C LYS A 330 -20.61 -19.85 13.44
N ILE A 331 -19.96 -20.50 12.50
CA ILE A 331 -18.75 -20.00 11.87
C ILE A 331 -19.02 -19.71 10.39
N ALA A 332 -18.58 -18.54 9.93
CA ALA A 332 -18.34 -18.29 8.51
C ALA A 332 -16.84 -18.28 8.25
N LEU A 333 -16.38 -19.05 7.27
CA LEU A 333 -15.00 -19.08 6.79
C LEU A 333 -14.97 -18.53 5.37
N MET A 334 -14.13 -17.51 5.18
CA MET A 334 -13.99 -16.83 3.89
C MET A 334 -12.50 -16.65 3.56
N ARG A 335 -12.18 -16.86 2.29
CA ARG A 335 -10.87 -16.52 1.75
C ARG A 335 -10.87 -15.11 1.17
N CYS A 336 -9.84 -14.36 1.52
CA CYS A 336 -9.55 -13.05 0.98
C CYS A 336 -8.68 -13.19 -0.30
N PRO A 337 -9.12 -12.69 -1.47
CA PRO A 337 -8.32 -12.76 -2.69
C PRO A 337 -7.09 -11.83 -2.60
N LYS A 338 -5.89 -12.34 -2.90
CA LYS A 338 -4.70 -11.51 -3.12
C LYS A 338 -4.81 -10.85 -4.50
N GLY A 339 -4.75 -9.51 -4.58
CA GLY A 339 -4.56 -8.78 -5.84
C GLY A 339 -5.82 -8.34 -6.60
N LEU A 340 -6.82 -7.75 -5.93
CA LEU A 340 -7.79 -6.90 -6.64
C LEU A 340 -7.08 -5.63 -7.10
N ALA A 341 -6.98 -5.44 -8.42
CA ALA A 341 -6.15 -4.43 -9.08
C ALA A 341 -6.58 -2.96 -8.86
N VAL A 342 -7.56 -2.71 -7.98
CA VAL A 342 -8.08 -1.38 -7.64
C VAL A 342 -8.04 -1.20 -6.11
N PRO A 343 -7.36 -0.16 -5.59
CA PRO A 343 -7.44 0.21 -4.18
C PRO A 343 -8.88 0.61 -3.83
N GLY A 344 -9.60 -0.23 -3.08
CA GLY A 344 -10.97 0.04 -2.61
C GLY A 344 -11.92 -1.17 -2.61
N ASP A 345 -11.72 -2.14 -3.52
CA ASP A 345 -12.64 -3.29 -3.67
C ASP A 345 -12.54 -4.31 -2.54
N PHE A 346 -11.38 -4.47 -1.90
CA PHE A 346 -11.26 -5.39 -0.77
C PHE A 346 -12.02 -4.88 0.47
N LEU A 347 -11.91 -3.57 0.75
CA LEU A 347 -12.60 -2.93 1.86
C LEU A 347 -14.12 -2.98 1.67
N SER A 348 -14.62 -2.88 0.44
CA SER A 348 -16.05 -3.00 0.15
C SER A 348 -16.54 -4.44 0.36
N VAL A 349 -15.80 -5.45 -0.13
CA VAL A 349 -16.13 -6.88 0.09
C VAL A 349 -16.15 -7.22 1.59
N LEU A 350 -15.15 -6.75 2.35
CA LEU A 350 -15.09 -6.99 3.80
C LEU A 350 -16.21 -6.24 4.54
N ARG A 351 -16.53 -5.00 4.14
CA ARG A 351 -17.66 -4.23 4.67
C ARG A 351 -18.99 -4.96 4.46
N ASP A 352 -19.20 -5.47 3.26
CA ASP A 352 -20.39 -6.23 2.90
C ASP A 352 -20.44 -7.54 3.68
N ALA A 353 -19.31 -8.21 3.88
CA ALA A 353 -19.25 -9.46 4.64
C ALA A 353 -19.61 -9.23 6.12
N ILE A 354 -19.05 -8.20 6.74
CA ILE A 354 -19.36 -7.83 8.13
C ILE A 354 -20.84 -7.44 8.27
N SER A 355 -21.35 -6.64 7.34
CA SER A 355 -22.74 -6.17 7.36
C SER A 355 -23.76 -7.28 7.11
N LEU A 356 -23.46 -8.20 6.20
CA LEU A 356 -24.35 -9.33 5.87
C LEU A 356 -24.30 -10.41 6.95
N LEU A 357 -23.09 -10.82 7.34
CA LEU A 357 -22.88 -11.96 8.25
C LEU A 357 -23.12 -11.58 9.71
N ARG A 358 -22.94 -10.29 10.06
CA ARG A 358 -23.05 -9.72 11.41
C ARG A 358 -22.34 -10.57 12.48
N PRO A 359 -21.01 -10.82 12.35
CA PRO A 359 -20.28 -11.61 13.33
C PRO A 359 -20.25 -10.93 14.71
N LYS A 360 -19.86 -11.67 15.76
CA LYS A 360 -19.50 -11.09 17.06
C LYS A 360 -18.04 -10.65 17.11
N VAL A 361 -17.18 -11.41 16.43
CA VAL A 361 -15.73 -11.18 16.37
C VAL A 361 -15.16 -11.79 15.09
N ILE A 362 -14.08 -11.22 14.59
CA ILE A 362 -13.36 -11.70 13.41
C ILE A 362 -12.00 -12.28 13.84
N PHE A 363 -11.64 -13.45 13.33
CA PHE A 363 -10.27 -13.98 13.46
C PHE A 363 -9.58 -13.95 12.11
N SER A 364 -8.45 -13.25 12.02
CA SER A 364 -7.52 -13.38 10.91
C SER A 364 -6.53 -14.51 11.25
N VAL A 365 -6.61 -15.61 10.50
CA VAL A 365 -5.89 -16.84 10.78
C VAL A 365 -4.95 -17.16 9.63
N GLY A 366 -3.71 -17.52 9.94
CA GLY A 366 -2.74 -17.84 8.89
C GLY A 366 -1.31 -18.05 9.37
N ALA A 367 -0.34 -17.77 8.51
CA ALA A 367 1.08 -17.90 8.83
C ALA A 367 1.86 -16.59 8.62
N CYS A 368 2.90 -16.38 9.43
CA CYS A 368 3.75 -15.19 9.37
C CYS A 368 5.23 -15.54 9.61
N SER A 369 6.11 -14.56 9.37
CA SER A 369 7.55 -14.73 9.57
C SER A 369 7.95 -14.28 10.98
N GLY A 370 8.79 -15.06 11.65
CA GLY A 370 9.43 -14.70 12.90
C GLY A 370 10.44 -13.57 12.69
N PHE A 371 10.38 -12.54 13.52
CA PHE A 371 11.33 -11.43 13.47
C PHE A 371 12.55 -11.67 14.38
N ASN A 372 12.34 -12.34 15.52
CA ASN A 372 13.39 -12.56 16.50
C ASN A 372 13.45 -14.04 16.92
N SER A 373 14.41 -14.77 16.34
CA SER A 373 14.64 -16.20 16.59
C SER A 373 15.08 -16.56 18.01
N ARG A 374 15.34 -15.55 18.86
CA ARG A 374 15.55 -15.76 20.31
C ARG A 374 14.25 -15.71 21.11
N LYS A 375 13.19 -15.10 20.55
CA LYS A 375 11.89 -14.94 21.21
C LYS A 375 10.87 -15.98 20.74
N VAL A 376 10.89 -16.32 19.46
CA VAL A 376 9.96 -17.28 18.85
C VAL A 376 10.72 -18.36 18.08
N LYS A 377 10.10 -19.54 17.90
CA LYS A 377 10.61 -20.63 17.05
C LYS A 377 9.58 -21.01 15.97
N LEU A 378 10.02 -21.79 14.96
CA LEU A 378 9.12 -22.33 13.94
C LEU A 378 7.98 -23.14 14.59
N GLY A 379 6.76 -22.98 14.08
CA GLY A 379 5.57 -23.63 14.63
C GLY A 379 5.05 -23.06 15.95
N ASP A 380 5.71 -22.07 16.57
CA ASP A 380 5.06 -21.25 17.59
C ASP A 380 3.89 -20.47 16.96
N VAL A 381 2.90 -20.12 17.79
CA VAL A 381 1.77 -19.29 17.39
C VAL A 381 1.88 -17.93 18.06
N VAL A 382 1.66 -16.86 17.32
CA VAL A 382 1.58 -15.50 17.85
C VAL A 382 0.13 -15.04 17.78
N VAL A 383 -0.39 -14.62 18.93
CA VAL A 383 -1.67 -13.94 19.03
C VAL A 383 -1.38 -12.47 19.29
N SER A 384 -1.72 -11.62 18.34
CA SER A 384 -1.32 -10.21 18.38
C SER A 384 -2.09 -9.46 19.46
N SER A 385 -1.37 -9.01 20.50
CA SER A 385 -1.88 -8.00 21.44
C SER A 385 -1.69 -6.59 20.92
N LYS A 386 -0.83 -6.42 19.92
CA LYS A 386 -0.48 -5.14 19.31
C LYS A 386 0.05 -5.37 17.90
N LEU A 387 -0.67 -4.89 16.91
CA LEU A 387 -0.25 -4.90 15.52
C LEU A 387 0.31 -3.49 15.19
N ILE A 388 1.54 -3.43 14.67
CA ILE A 388 2.23 -2.19 14.30
C ILE A 388 2.23 -2.10 12.77
N SER A 389 1.60 -1.07 12.21
CA SER A 389 1.61 -0.75 10.78
C SER A 389 2.01 0.72 10.55
N ALA A 390 2.04 1.15 9.29
CA ALA A 390 2.31 2.55 8.92
C ALA A 390 1.14 3.52 9.22
N ALA A 391 -0.03 3.00 9.62
CA ALA A 391 -1.21 3.76 10.01
C ALA A 391 -1.40 3.79 11.54
N PRO A 392 -2.22 4.71 12.10
CA PRO A 392 -2.40 4.85 13.55
C PRO A 392 -2.98 3.59 14.21
N LYS A 393 -2.58 3.37 15.47
CA LYS A 393 -2.83 2.15 16.25
C LYS A 393 -4.12 2.29 17.07
N THR A 394 -5.02 1.33 16.94
CA THR A 394 -6.07 1.09 17.95
C THR A 394 -5.57 0.00 18.90
N PRO A 395 -5.45 0.25 20.22
CA PRO A 395 -5.19 -0.83 21.17
C PRO A 395 -6.36 -1.82 21.17
N PRO A 396 -6.12 -3.12 21.43
CA PRO A 396 -7.21 -4.08 21.55
C PRO A 396 -8.20 -3.64 22.63
N SER A 397 -9.49 -3.86 22.39
CA SER A 397 -10.55 -3.64 23.38
C SER A 397 -10.26 -4.41 24.67
N ARG A 398 -10.93 -4.05 25.76
CA ARG A 398 -10.77 -4.78 27.04
C ARG A 398 -11.19 -6.24 26.89
N GLU A 399 -12.23 -6.48 26.11
CA GLU A 399 -12.77 -7.80 25.78
C GLU A 399 -11.73 -8.65 25.03
N ILE A 400 -11.13 -8.10 23.97
CA ILE A 400 -10.08 -8.78 23.20
C ILE A 400 -8.81 -8.96 24.03
N GLY A 401 -8.40 -7.94 24.77
CA GLY A 401 -7.24 -8.02 25.67
C GLY A 401 -7.40 -9.07 26.77
N ASN A 402 -8.63 -9.36 27.20
CA ASN A 402 -8.92 -10.46 28.13
C ASN A 402 -8.96 -11.81 27.40
N LEU A 403 -9.60 -11.90 26.23
CA LEU A 403 -9.63 -13.11 25.41
C LEU A 403 -8.22 -13.61 25.08
N ILE A 404 -7.35 -12.71 24.63
CA ILE A 404 -5.97 -13.02 24.23
C ILE A 404 -5.18 -13.63 25.39
N LYS A 405 -5.38 -13.19 26.64
CA LYS A 405 -4.65 -13.72 27.81
C LYS A 405 -4.89 -15.20 28.05
N TYR A 406 -6.09 -15.69 27.72
CA TYR A 406 -6.53 -17.06 28.01
C TYR A 406 -6.67 -17.92 26.75
N VAL A 407 -6.32 -17.40 25.57
CA VAL A 407 -6.49 -18.11 24.27
C VAL A 407 -5.73 -19.43 24.20
N ALA A 408 -4.63 -19.54 24.96
CA ALA A 408 -3.77 -20.71 25.03
C ALA A 408 -4.18 -21.71 26.13
N ASP A 409 -5.15 -21.35 26.98
CA ASP A 409 -5.55 -22.22 28.09
C ASP A 409 -6.16 -23.51 27.55
N GLY A 410 -5.63 -24.64 28.03
CA GLY A 410 -6.05 -25.98 27.59
C GLY A 410 -5.63 -26.36 26.17
N TRP A 411 -5.00 -25.44 25.41
CA TRP A 411 -4.57 -25.73 24.05
C TRP A 411 -3.48 -26.79 24.03
N LYS A 412 -3.61 -27.72 23.07
CA LYS A 412 -2.61 -28.75 22.79
C LYS A 412 -2.22 -28.65 21.33
N ALA A 413 -0.92 -28.59 21.07
CA ALA A 413 -0.39 -28.56 19.72
C ALA A 413 -0.83 -29.83 18.95
N PRO A 414 -1.42 -29.71 17.75
CA PRO A 414 -1.83 -30.85 16.91
C PRO A 414 -0.62 -31.51 16.21
N LEU A 415 0.40 -31.86 16.99
CA LEU A 415 1.64 -32.50 16.54
C LEU A 415 1.78 -33.86 17.22
N GLN A 416 2.30 -34.87 16.51
CA GLN A 416 2.46 -36.23 17.06
C GLN A 416 3.38 -36.26 18.29
N ASN A 417 4.41 -35.38 18.32
CA ASN A 417 5.36 -35.24 19.43
C ASN A 417 5.24 -33.85 20.10
N ALA A 418 4.00 -33.43 20.38
CA ALA A 418 3.69 -32.10 20.91
C ALA A 418 4.47 -31.74 22.18
N ASP A 419 4.53 -32.64 23.16
CA ASP A 419 5.19 -32.42 24.46
C ASP A 419 6.71 -32.25 24.31
N GLU A 420 7.33 -33.00 23.39
CA GLU A 420 8.76 -32.91 23.11
C GLU A 420 9.11 -31.63 22.33
N TYR A 421 8.30 -31.28 21.33
CA TYR A 421 8.52 -30.08 20.53
C TYR A 421 8.24 -28.80 21.33
N ASN A 422 7.29 -28.84 22.27
CA ASN A 422 6.95 -27.77 23.22
C ASN A 422 6.68 -26.42 22.53
N ALA A 423 5.84 -26.42 21.50
CA ALA A 423 5.41 -25.20 20.82
C ALA A 423 4.68 -24.26 21.78
N LYS A 424 4.89 -22.94 21.60
CA LYS A 424 4.29 -21.92 22.48
C LYS A 424 3.30 -21.05 21.72
N VAL A 425 2.30 -20.58 22.46
CA VAL A 425 1.42 -19.49 22.05
C VAL A 425 1.89 -18.22 22.74
N HIS A 426 2.29 -17.21 21.96
CA HIS A 426 2.73 -15.91 22.43
C HIS A 426 1.53 -14.96 22.44
N CYS A 427 0.87 -14.84 23.60
CA CYS A 427 -0.36 -14.06 23.78
C CYS A 427 -0.12 -12.55 23.90
N ASP A 428 1.11 -12.09 24.07
CA ASP A 428 1.48 -10.67 24.15
C ASP A 428 2.30 -10.23 22.94
N GLY A 429 2.23 -10.99 21.85
CA GLY A 429 3.05 -10.77 20.67
C GLY A 429 2.78 -9.41 20.03
N VAL A 430 3.87 -8.66 19.80
CA VAL A 430 3.85 -7.48 18.93
C VAL A 430 4.17 -7.95 17.52
N VAL A 431 3.22 -7.77 16.60
CA VAL A 431 3.35 -8.15 15.19
C VAL A 431 3.52 -6.89 14.36
N LEU A 432 4.43 -6.91 13.38
CA LEU A 432 4.57 -5.85 12.39
C LEU A 432 3.78 -6.23 11.13
N SER A 433 2.86 -5.37 10.71
CA SER A 433 2.21 -5.46 9.40
C SER A 433 2.88 -4.44 8.48
N ILE A 434 3.62 -4.93 7.49
CA ILE A 434 4.44 -4.10 6.60
C ILE A 434 4.05 -4.32 5.14
N SER A 435 4.24 -3.29 4.31
CA SER A 435 4.18 -3.38 2.85
C SER A 435 5.57 -3.18 2.26
N GLU A 436 5.72 -3.46 0.95
CA GLU A 436 6.96 -3.18 0.21
C GLU A 436 7.43 -1.73 0.40
N ALA A 437 6.48 -0.78 0.49
CA ALA A 437 6.76 0.64 0.66
C ALA A 437 7.34 0.99 2.04
N ASN A 438 7.14 0.14 3.05
CA ASN A 438 7.45 0.42 4.46
C ASN A 438 8.35 -0.64 5.12
N LYS A 439 9.05 -1.47 4.33
CA LYS A 439 9.98 -2.50 4.85
C LYS A 439 11.09 -1.96 5.75
N ASP A 440 11.45 -0.68 5.60
CA ASP A 440 12.45 -0.02 6.43
C ASP A 440 12.00 0.15 7.90
N MET A 441 10.70 -0.02 8.20
CA MET A 441 10.16 0.02 9.57
C MET A 441 10.59 -1.17 10.44
N ILE A 442 11.04 -2.27 9.83
CA ILE A 442 11.46 -3.50 10.54
C ILE A 442 12.56 -3.16 11.58
N GLY A 443 13.50 -2.27 11.24
CA GLY A 443 14.59 -1.88 12.14
C GLY A 443 14.20 -0.91 13.27
N GLN A 444 12.99 -0.36 13.25
CA GLN A 444 12.53 0.69 14.18
C GLN A 444 11.74 0.13 15.38
N HIS A 445 11.35 -1.15 15.33
CA HIS A 445 10.50 -1.81 16.34
C HIS A 445 11.14 -3.08 16.92
N PRO A 446 12.18 -2.97 17.77
CA PRO A 446 12.85 -4.12 18.38
C PRO A 446 11.96 -4.94 19.32
N GLU A 447 10.83 -4.38 19.75
CA GLU A 447 9.81 -5.07 20.53
C GLU A 447 9.07 -6.17 19.74
N ALA A 448 9.00 -6.05 18.40
CA ALA A 448 8.29 -6.99 17.54
C ALA A 448 8.86 -8.41 17.63
N ILE A 449 7.99 -9.40 17.47
CA ILE A 449 8.36 -10.83 17.46
C ILE A 449 8.03 -11.53 16.15
N ALA A 450 7.10 -10.99 15.37
CA ALA A 450 6.70 -11.51 14.07
C ALA A 450 6.39 -10.37 13.08
N VAL A 451 6.44 -10.71 11.80
CA VAL A 451 6.21 -9.82 10.65
C VAL A 451 5.23 -10.49 9.68
N GLU A 452 4.23 -9.74 9.24
CA GLU A 452 3.33 -10.09 8.16
C GLU A 452 3.48 -9.07 7.01
N MET A 453 3.59 -9.57 5.76
CA MET A 453 3.64 -8.73 4.55
C MET A 453 2.25 -8.65 3.91
N GLU A 454 1.70 -7.42 3.81
CA GLU A 454 0.38 -7.09 3.22
C GLU A 454 -0.70 -8.16 3.42
N GLY A 455 -1.08 -8.37 4.68
CA GLY A 455 -2.19 -9.23 5.05
C GLY A 455 -3.52 -8.48 5.31
N VAL A 456 -4.59 -9.25 5.40
CA VAL A 456 -5.98 -8.83 5.69
C VAL A 456 -6.09 -8.00 6.97
N GLY A 457 -5.15 -8.21 7.92
CA GLY A 457 -5.07 -7.45 9.16
C GLY A 457 -4.93 -5.93 8.96
N SER A 458 -4.28 -5.47 7.89
CA SER A 458 -4.13 -4.04 7.59
C SER A 458 -5.45 -3.35 7.23
N HIS A 459 -6.40 -4.11 6.69
CA HIS A 459 -7.71 -3.60 6.26
C HIS A 459 -8.76 -3.71 7.37
N LEU A 460 -8.60 -4.63 8.33
CA LEU A 460 -9.52 -4.76 9.46
C LEU A 460 -9.51 -3.53 10.39
N PHE A 461 -8.43 -2.76 10.39
CA PHE A 461 -8.30 -1.55 11.20
C PHE A 461 -9.34 -0.47 10.88
N ASP A 462 -9.92 -0.49 9.68
CA ASP A 462 -10.93 0.49 9.26
C ASP A 462 -12.34 0.15 9.77
N PHE A 463 -12.54 -0.97 10.47
CA PHE A 463 -13.84 -1.45 10.91
C PHE A 463 -14.01 -1.40 12.43
N LYS A 464 -15.18 -0.91 12.87
CA LYS A 464 -15.64 -0.88 14.27
C LYS A 464 -16.13 -2.26 14.71
N MET A 465 -15.25 -3.26 14.65
CA MET A 465 -15.54 -4.65 14.94
C MET A 465 -14.41 -5.24 15.79
N GLU A 466 -14.76 -6.12 16.71
CA GLU A 466 -13.76 -6.87 17.46
C GLU A 466 -13.02 -7.84 16.54
N TRP A 467 -11.69 -7.83 16.58
CA TRP A 467 -10.87 -8.73 15.78
C TRP A 467 -9.65 -9.24 16.52
N VAL A 468 -9.23 -10.46 16.16
CA VAL A 468 -8.05 -11.14 16.72
C VAL A 468 -7.18 -11.63 15.57
N PHE A 469 -5.89 -11.43 15.72
CA PHE A 469 -4.91 -11.87 14.74
C PHE A 469 -4.09 -13.04 15.31
N VAL A 470 -4.19 -14.20 14.66
CA VAL A 470 -3.60 -15.46 15.11
C VAL A 470 -2.76 -16.05 13.98
N LYS A 471 -1.42 -16.06 14.13
CA LYS A 471 -0.51 -16.52 13.08
C LYS A 471 0.55 -17.48 13.59
N GLY A 472 0.80 -18.54 12.83
CA GLY A 472 1.90 -19.46 13.09
C GLY A 472 3.21 -18.98 12.46
N ILE A 473 4.34 -19.23 13.13
CA ILE A 473 5.67 -18.89 12.62
C ILE A 473 6.13 -19.94 11.58
N LYS A 474 6.20 -19.55 10.30
CA LYS A 474 6.58 -20.46 9.20
C LYS A 474 8.06 -20.38 8.79
N ASP A 475 8.70 -19.24 9.02
CA ASP A 475 10.08 -18.92 8.67
C ASP A 475 10.58 -17.74 9.50
N PHE A 476 11.80 -17.27 9.26
CA PHE A 476 12.34 -16.04 9.85
C PHE A 476 12.75 -15.04 8.76
N VAL A 477 12.62 -13.75 9.08
CA VAL A 477 12.94 -12.64 8.16
C VAL A 477 14.40 -12.68 7.66
N ASP A 478 15.33 -13.17 8.49
CA ASP A 478 16.76 -13.25 8.17
C ASP A 478 17.18 -14.60 7.55
N ASP A 479 16.28 -15.58 7.43
CA ASP A 479 16.65 -16.92 6.99
C ASP A 479 16.76 -17.01 5.46
N ARG A 480 17.90 -17.50 4.98
CA ARG A 480 18.27 -17.54 3.55
C ARG A 480 17.67 -18.72 2.79
N HIS A 481 16.78 -19.47 3.45
CA HIS A 481 16.10 -20.63 2.89
C HIS A 481 14.62 -20.28 2.73
N SER A 482 14.05 -20.59 1.55
CA SER A 482 12.60 -20.57 1.35
C SER A 482 11.93 -21.37 2.46
N SER A 483 10.89 -20.81 3.10
CA SER A 483 10.07 -21.55 4.07
C SER A 483 9.72 -22.90 3.49
N SER A 484 10.05 -23.99 4.18
CA SER A 484 9.61 -25.32 3.74
C SER A 484 8.09 -25.30 3.66
N GLU A 485 7.52 -25.80 2.56
CA GLU A 485 6.07 -25.96 2.41
C GLU A 485 5.46 -26.70 3.62
N LYS A 486 6.23 -27.64 4.20
CA LYS A 486 5.87 -28.35 5.43
C LYS A 486 5.79 -27.42 6.65
N TRP A 487 6.70 -26.45 6.79
CA TRP A 487 6.65 -25.47 7.88
C TRP A 487 5.50 -24.48 7.72
N THR A 488 5.20 -24.05 6.49
CA THR A 488 4.00 -23.25 6.21
C THR A 488 2.74 -24.01 6.62
N GLN A 489 2.63 -25.28 6.23
CA GLN A 489 1.49 -26.11 6.61
C GLN A 489 1.38 -26.29 8.12
N ILE A 490 2.48 -26.58 8.82
CA ILE A 490 2.51 -26.68 10.29
C ILE A 490 2.06 -25.35 10.91
N ALA A 491 2.62 -24.21 10.48
CA ALA A 491 2.26 -22.90 11.01
C ALA A 491 0.75 -22.60 10.86
N CYS A 492 0.18 -22.87 9.69
CA CYS A 492 -1.26 -22.69 9.44
C CYS A 492 -2.13 -23.56 10.35
N VAL A 493 -1.77 -24.84 10.51
CA VAL A 493 -2.49 -25.77 11.40
C VAL A 493 -2.39 -25.37 12.85
N MET A 494 -1.20 -24.97 13.30
CA MET A 494 -0.98 -24.51 14.66
C MET A 494 -1.86 -23.29 14.98
N ALA A 495 -1.89 -22.29 14.09
CA ALA A 495 -2.75 -21.12 14.23
C ALA A 495 -4.25 -21.48 14.25
N ALA A 496 -4.71 -22.30 13.30
CA ALA A 496 -6.09 -22.75 13.24
C ALA A 496 -6.51 -23.53 14.50
N SER A 497 -5.61 -24.35 15.05
CA SER A 497 -5.88 -25.13 16.26
C SER A 497 -6.04 -24.28 17.52
N VAL A 498 -5.31 -23.16 17.64
CA VAL A 498 -5.47 -22.20 18.73
C VAL A 498 -6.84 -21.54 18.66
N VAL A 499 -7.28 -21.15 17.45
CA VAL A 499 -8.62 -20.61 17.23
C VAL A 499 -9.69 -21.66 17.52
N ALA A 500 -9.54 -22.88 17.03
CA ALA A 500 -10.48 -23.96 17.31
C ALA A 500 -10.59 -24.26 18.81
N ASN A 501 -9.48 -24.22 19.56
CA ASN A 501 -9.47 -24.42 21.01
C ASN A 501 -10.35 -23.39 21.72
N ILE A 502 -10.15 -22.09 21.46
CA ILE A 502 -10.91 -21.05 22.14
C ILE A 502 -12.38 -21.03 21.72
N LEU A 503 -12.68 -21.38 20.46
CA LEU A 503 -14.05 -21.46 19.94
C LEU A 503 -14.79 -22.73 20.38
N SER A 504 -14.09 -23.72 20.94
CA SER A 504 -14.70 -24.94 21.45
C SER A 504 -15.46 -24.71 22.76
N ASP A 505 -15.18 -23.63 23.48
CA ASP A 505 -15.95 -23.18 24.64
C ASP A 505 -16.88 -22.00 24.28
N PRO A 506 -18.15 -22.28 23.96
CA PRO A 506 -19.08 -21.26 23.50
C PRO A 506 -19.46 -20.23 24.58
N VAL A 507 -19.21 -20.53 25.86
CA VAL A 507 -19.56 -19.64 26.98
C VAL A 507 -18.76 -18.33 26.90
N ILE A 508 -17.55 -18.38 26.36
CA ILE A 508 -16.65 -17.22 26.22
C ILE A 508 -17.28 -16.10 25.39
N PHE A 509 -18.07 -16.46 24.37
CA PHE A 509 -18.69 -15.52 23.43
C PHE A 509 -20.21 -15.36 23.65
N GLN A 510 -20.73 -15.82 24.79
CA GLN A 510 -22.16 -15.81 25.07
C GLN A 510 -22.71 -14.39 25.18
N ASP A 511 -21.99 -13.50 25.87
CA ASP A 511 -22.40 -12.10 26.12
C ASP A 511 -21.92 -11.13 25.03
N TRP A 512 -21.19 -11.63 24.04
CA TRP A 512 -20.70 -10.83 22.93
C TRP A 512 -21.83 -10.49 21.97
N ARG A 513 -21.87 -9.22 21.54
CA ARG A 513 -22.92 -8.72 20.66
C ARG A 513 -22.56 -8.98 19.20
N HIS A 514 -23.56 -9.36 18.41
CA HIS A 514 -23.42 -9.33 16.96
C HIS A 514 -23.32 -7.90 16.48
N PHE A 515 -22.56 -7.69 15.40
CA PHE A 515 -22.48 -6.41 14.72
C PHE A 515 -23.86 -5.91 14.26
N THR A 516 -24.18 -4.65 14.56
CA THR A 516 -25.41 -3.98 14.13
C THR A 516 -25.09 -2.77 13.26
N THR A 517 -25.78 -2.64 12.14
CA THR A 517 -25.75 -1.44 11.30
C THR A 517 -26.74 -0.45 11.91
N ASP A 518 -26.29 0.53 12.69
CA ASP A 518 -27.18 1.51 13.32
C ASP A 518 -28.00 2.28 12.28
N THR A 519 -29.26 1.87 12.10
CA THR A 519 -30.26 2.56 11.29
C THR A 519 -31.62 2.37 11.97
N SER A 520 -31.92 3.21 12.96
CA SER A 520 -33.27 3.69 13.35
C SER A 520 -33.32 4.13 14.83
N GLU A 521 -33.08 5.41 15.11
CA GLU A 521 -33.71 6.05 16.27
C GLU A 521 -34.78 7.02 15.76
N SER A 522 -36.02 6.52 15.72
CA SER A 522 -37.20 7.37 15.64
C SER A 522 -37.55 7.83 17.05
N HIS A 523 -37.60 9.15 17.24
CA HIS A 523 -38.02 9.77 18.49
C HIS A 523 -39.45 9.34 18.88
N THR A 524 -39.61 8.83 20.10
CA THR A 524 -40.77 9.15 20.95
C THR A 524 -40.32 9.32 22.40
N PRO A 525 -40.72 10.40 23.10
CA PRO A 525 -40.36 10.61 24.50
C PRO A 525 -41.40 10.00 25.44
N GLY A 526 -40.96 9.15 26.39
CA GLY A 526 -41.80 8.54 27.41
C GLY A 526 -41.06 8.23 28.72
N ASN A 527 -41.06 9.22 29.62
CA ASN A 527 -40.90 9.26 31.09
C ASN A 527 -40.05 8.21 31.89
N PRO A 528 -39.30 8.63 32.94
CA PRO A 528 -38.30 7.81 33.61
C PRO A 528 -38.86 7.02 34.81
N GLY A 529 -38.56 5.72 34.86
CA GLY A 529 -38.77 4.85 36.02
C GLY A 529 -37.45 4.45 36.65
N LYS A 530 -37.24 4.88 37.90
CA LYS A 530 -36.08 4.65 38.78
C LYS A 530 -35.56 3.21 38.76
N GLY A 531 -34.25 3.08 38.49
CA GLY A 531 -33.43 1.92 38.81
C GLY A 531 -31.99 2.37 39.09
N SER A 532 -31.63 2.36 40.37
CA SER A 532 -30.33 2.71 40.97
C SER A 532 -29.08 2.48 40.11
N PHE A 533 -28.45 3.57 39.64
CA PHE A 533 -27.05 3.56 39.20
C PHE A 533 -26.16 3.96 40.39
N MET A 534 -25.33 3.01 40.86
CA MET A 534 -24.13 3.37 41.62
C MET A 534 -23.15 4.03 40.66
N ALA A 535 -22.71 5.23 41.05
CA ALA A 535 -21.77 6.04 40.30
C ALA A 535 -20.42 5.35 40.13
N THR A 536 -20.09 5.01 38.89
CA THR A 536 -18.70 4.96 38.41
C THR A 536 -18.34 6.34 37.88
N ALA A 537 -17.12 6.79 38.21
CA ALA A 537 -16.62 8.13 37.86
C ALA A 537 -16.75 8.43 36.35
N PRO A 538 -16.99 9.70 35.95
CA PRO A 538 -17.15 10.04 34.55
C PRO A 538 -15.83 9.89 33.80
N SER A 539 -15.86 9.26 32.61
CA SER A 539 -14.78 9.36 31.63
C SER A 539 -14.68 10.81 31.12
N PRO A 540 -13.51 11.28 30.65
CA PRO A 540 -13.30 12.71 30.48
C PRO A 540 -14.02 13.36 29.27
N PHE A 541 -14.59 12.61 28.34
CA PHE A 541 -15.25 13.22 27.17
C PHE A 541 -16.49 12.42 26.74
N VAL A 542 -17.66 12.93 27.11
CA VAL A 542 -18.91 12.59 26.42
C VAL A 542 -18.89 13.40 25.11
N SER A 543 -18.84 12.71 23.97
CA SER A 543 -18.98 13.37 22.66
C SER A 543 -20.32 14.08 22.59
N THR A 544 -20.25 15.37 22.30
CA THR A 544 -21.38 16.31 22.15
C THR A 544 -21.45 16.74 20.69
N LYS A 545 -22.59 17.32 20.28
CA LYS A 545 -22.73 17.83 18.91
C LYS A 545 -21.66 18.88 18.60
N GLU A 546 -21.35 19.72 19.57
CA GLU A 546 -20.35 20.78 19.43
C GLU A 546 -18.92 20.22 19.29
N THR A 547 -18.61 19.10 19.94
CA THR A 547 -17.29 18.45 19.80
C THR A 547 -17.17 17.72 18.46
N ALA A 548 -18.27 17.12 17.97
CA ALA A 548 -18.36 16.58 16.61
C ALA A 548 -18.18 17.69 15.54
N ASN A 549 -18.83 18.84 15.69
CA ASN A 549 -18.68 20.00 14.80
C ASN A 549 -17.22 20.47 14.70
N TYR A 550 -16.54 20.57 15.84
CA TYR A 550 -15.12 20.93 15.87
C TYR A 550 -14.26 19.94 15.08
N ALA A 551 -14.50 18.63 15.28
CA ALA A 551 -13.78 17.61 14.53
C ALA A 551 -14.11 17.60 13.03
N MET A 552 -15.34 17.93 12.62
CA MET A 552 -15.69 18.07 11.20
C MET A 552 -14.84 19.14 10.52
N LEU A 553 -14.71 20.30 11.17
CA LEU A 553 -13.86 21.38 10.67
C LEU A 553 -12.39 20.97 10.61
N CYS A 554 -11.92 20.19 11.59
CA CYS A 554 -10.58 19.62 11.57
C CYS A 554 -10.40 18.65 10.39
N ARG A 555 -11.35 17.73 10.16
CA ARG A 555 -11.34 16.80 9.02
C ARG A 555 -11.34 17.53 7.68
N LEU A 556 -12.18 18.55 7.53
CA LEU A 556 -12.27 19.36 6.31
C LEU A 556 -10.94 20.06 6.01
N LEU A 557 -10.30 20.66 7.00
CA LEU A 557 -9.01 21.36 6.82
C LEU A 557 -7.84 20.38 6.64
N VAL A 558 -7.72 19.37 7.50
CA VAL A 558 -6.58 18.43 7.52
C VAL A 558 -6.57 17.56 6.27
N SER A 559 -7.72 16.97 5.90
CA SER A 559 -7.81 16.05 4.78
C SER A 559 -7.99 16.82 3.45
N VAL A 560 -9.16 17.43 3.28
CA VAL A 560 -9.52 18.09 2.01
C VAL A 560 -8.67 19.34 1.77
N GLY A 561 -8.47 20.16 2.81
CA GLY A 561 -7.64 21.35 2.72
C GLY A 561 -6.20 21.07 2.30
N SER A 562 -5.56 20.06 2.89
CA SER A 562 -4.22 19.64 2.47
C SER A 562 -4.19 19.15 1.02
N GLN A 563 -5.21 18.40 0.58
CA GLN A 563 -5.28 17.89 -0.78
C GLN A 563 -5.45 19.01 -1.82
N VAL A 564 -6.35 19.96 -1.56
CA VAL A 564 -6.60 21.10 -2.45
C VAL A 564 -5.38 22.02 -2.54
N LEU A 565 -4.77 22.36 -1.40
CA LEU A 565 -3.54 23.19 -1.41
C LEU A 565 -2.38 22.47 -2.08
N ARG A 566 -2.25 21.16 -1.91
CA ARG A 566 -1.22 20.35 -2.58
C ARG A 566 -1.44 20.33 -4.09
N SER A 567 -2.67 20.10 -4.55
CA SER A 567 -3.00 20.18 -5.97
C SER A 567 -2.68 21.57 -6.54
N THR A 568 -2.99 22.63 -5.79
CA THR A 568 -2.66 24.01 -6.18
C THR A 568 -1.16 24.23 -6.26
N PHE A 569 -0.40 23.71 -5.29
CA PHE A 569 1.06 23.79 -5.27
C PHE A 569 1.69 23.00 -6.43
N ASP A 570 1.25 21.77 -6.67
CA ASP A 570 1.77 20.89 -7.71
C ASP A 570 1.45 21.40 -9.13
N LYS A 571 0.35 22.16 -9.30
CA LYS A 571 0.07 22.87 -10.57
C LYS A 571 1.11 23.94 -10.87
N ILE A 572 1.67 24.60 -9.85
CA ILE A 572 2.70 25.64 -10.00
C ILE A 572 4.09 25.00 -10.07
N HIS A 573 4.34 24.00 -9.23
CA HIS A 573 5.60 23.28 -9.10
C HIS A 573 5.38 21.76 -9.25
N PRO A 574 5.34 21.23 -10.48
CA PRO A 574 5.04 19.81 -10.71
C PRO A 574 5.99 18.86 -9.98
N PRO A 575 5.51 17.72 -9.44
CA PRO A 575 6.33 16.78 -8.65
C PRO A 575 7.63 16.36 -9.35
N ALA A 576 7.59 16.15 -10.67
CA ALA A 576 8.76 15.79 -11.47
C ALA A 576 9.90 16.83 -11.42
N THR A 577 9.56 18.11 -11.18
CA THR A 577 10.52 19.22 -11.12
C THR A 577 10.82 19.69 -9.70
N LEU A 578 10.11 19.13 -8.71
CA LEU A 578 10.13 19.59 -7.32
C LEU A 578 11.53 19.54 -6.70
N ARG A 579 12.31 18.50 -6.99
CA ARG A 579 13.72 18.38 -6.54
C ARG A 579 14.59 19.54 -7.03
N ARG A 580 14.32 20.08 -8.21
CA ARG A 580 15.05 21.23 -8.76
C ARG A 580 14.56 22.53 -8.15
N VAL A 581 13.24 22.70 -8.00
CA VAL A 581 12.60 23.88 -7.40
C VAL A 581 12.99 24.05 -5.93
N LEU A 582 13.06 22.96 -5.16
CA LEU A 582 13.44 22.97 -3.76
C LEU A 582 14.92 22.64 -3.53
N GLY A 583 15.71 22.43 -4.59
CA GLY A 583 17.12 22.05 -4.48
C GLY A 583 18.00 23.11 -3.82
N GLY A 584 19.14 22.70 -3.27
CA GLY A 584 20.08 23.59 -2.56
C GLY A 584 20.67 24.73 -3.40
N THR A 585 20.60 24.62 -4.73
CA THR A 585 21.05 25.64 -5.70
C THR A 585 19.90 26.46 -6.29
N SER A 586 18.66 26.24 -5.82
CA SER A 586 17.47 26.96 -6.28
C SER A 586 17.44 28.40 -5.77
N VAL A 587 16.84 29.29 -6.57
CA VAL A 587 16.51 30.67 -6.16
C VAL A 587 15.61 30.71 -4.92
N HIS A 588 14.82 29.65 -4.68
CA HIS A 588 13.93 29.54 -3.53
C HIS A 588 14.66 29.11 -2.24
N TYR A 589 15.87 28.53 -2.34
CA TYR A 589 16.61 28.03 -1.18
C TYR A 589 16.91 29.15 -0.17
N ALA A 590 17.32 30.33 -0.64
CA ALA A 590 17.62 31.46 0.23
C ALA A 590 16.38 31.92 1.02
N THR A 591 15.22 32.00 0.35
CA THR A 591 13.94 32.34 0.99
C THR A 591 13.55 31.29 2.03
N LEU A 592 13.59 30.01 1.67
CA LEU A 592 13.25 28.91 2.59
C LEU A 592 14.22 28.84 3.78
N GLN A 593 15.51 29.02 3.54
CA GLN A 593 16.53 29.04 4.59
C GLN A 593 16.33 30.23 5.53
N SER A 594 15.93 31.40 5.01
CA SER A 594 15.56 32.56 5.84
C SER A 594 14.30 32.29 6.66
N LEU A 595 13.30 31.58 6.11
CA LEU A 595 12.12 31.18 6.86
C LEU A 595 12.42 30.16 7.98
N TYR A 596 13.46 29.33 7.81
CA TYR A 596 13.89 28.36 8.81
C TYR A 596 14.85 28.95 9.87
N LYS A 597 15.87 29.70 9.45
CA LYS A 597 16.93 30.23 10.32
C LYS A 597 16.74 31.69 10.74
N GLY A 598 15.80 32.41 10.12
CA GLY A 598 15.58 33.83 10.36
C GLY A 598 14.85 34.12 11.67
N LYS A 599 14.84 35.40 12.06
CA LYS A 599 14.29 35.87 13.35
C LYS A 599 12.83 35.52 13.61
N LYS A 600 12.02 35.23 12.58
CA LYS A 600 10.61 34.85 12.72
C LYS A 600 10.36 33.33 12.71
N LYS A 601 11.40 32.52 12.42
CA LYS A 601 11.38 31.04 12.35
C LYS A 601 10.08 30.41 11.84
N VAL A 602 9.56 30.89 10.71
CA VAL A 602 8.26 30.45 10.15
C VAL A 602 8.21 28.94 9.84
N LEU A 603 9.35 28.31 9.54
CA LEU A 603 9.46 26.86 9.36
C LEU A 603 10.11 26.21 10.58
N ASN A 604 9.54 25.10 11.07
CA ASN A 604 10.17 24.28 12.11
C ASN A 604 11.14 23.23 11.53
N SER A 605 11.91 22.58 12.41
CA SER A 605 12.88 21.55 12.01
C SER A 605 12.27 20.34 11.33
N MET A 606 11.03 19.97 11.68
CA MET A 606 10.32 18.84 11.05
C MET A 606 9.90 19.19 9.62
N GLN A 607 9.35 20.37 9.41
CA GLN A 607 9.02 20.91 8.08
C GLN A 607 10.27 21.08 7.22
N TRP A 608 11.38 21.52 7.81
CA TRP A 608 12.66 21.60 7.11
C TRP A 608 13.17 20.23 6.66
N ALA A 609 13.05 19.21 7.49
CA ALA A 609 13.43 17.83 7.13
C ALA A 609 12.56 17.26 6.00
N LYS A 610 11.27 17.66 5.91
CA LYS A 610 10.39 17.32 4.78
C LYS A 610 10.83 18.00 3.47
N LEU A 611 11.33 19.24 3.54
CA LEU A 611 11.82 19.98 2.35
C LEU A 611 13.20 19.52 1.89
N TYR A 612 14.07 19.12 2.82
CA TYR A 612 15.46 18.70 2.57
C TYR A 612 15.78 17.34 3.21
N PRO A 613 15.17 16.25 2.70
CA PRO A 613 15.42 14.90 3.19
C PRO A 613 16.85 14.42 2.89
N ALA A 614 17.43 13.65 3.83
CA ALA A 614 18.83 13.20 3.74
C ALA A 614 19.05 12.01 2.79
N HIS A 615 18.07 11.11 2.67
CA HIS A 615 18.23 9.81 2.02
C HIS A 615 17.16 9.49 0.94
N SER A 616 16.24 10.41 0.67
CA SER A 616 15.15 10.25 -0.29
C SER A 616 14.91 11.52 -1.10
N PRO A 617 14.27 11.45 -2.28
CA PRO A 617 13.84 12.65 -2.99
C PRO A 617 12.68 13.34 -2.25
N VAL A 618 12.66 14.68 -2.29
CA VAL A 618 11.55 15.48 -1.73
C VAL A 618 10.24 15.18 -2.48
N SER A 619 9.15 15.02 -1.73
CA SER A 619 7.80 14.77 -2.27
C SER A 619 6.76 15.63 -1.56
N SER A 620 5.94 16.34 -2.34
CA SER A 620 4.83 17.17 -1.84
C SER A 620 3.71 16.36 -1.17
N ALA A 621 3.65 15.04 -1.41
CA ALA A 621 2.72 14.13 -0.74
C ALA A 621 2.83 14.17 0.80
N THR A 622 4.01 14.51 1.33
CA THR A 622 4.28 14.55 2.78
C THR A 622 3.98 15.91 3.44
N PHE A 623 3.62 16.93 2.65
CA PHE A 623 3.40 18.29 3.14
C PHE A 623 1.99 18.44 3.74
N ASP A 624 1.94 18.97 4.95
CA ASP A 624 0.69 19.33 5.67
C ASP A 624 0.15 20.70 5.23
N ILE A 625 -1.09 21.03 5.61
CA ILE A 625 -1.76 22.29 5.23
C ILE A 625 -0.93 23.53 5.61
N THR A 626 -0.24 23.50 6.75
CA THR A 626 0.58 24.62 7.23
C THR A 626 1.79 24.82 6.35
N LEU A 627 2.55 23.75 6.08
CA LEU A 627 3.71 23.81 5.18
C LEU A 627 3.29 24.24 3.77
N LEU A 628 2.21 23.67 3.23
CA LEU A 628 1.68 24.04 1.91
C LEU A 628 1.32 25.52 1.83
N THR A 629 0.66 26.06 2.86
CA THR A 629 0.33 27.50 2.95
C THR A 629 1.59 28.36 2.96
N VAL A 630 2.64 27.95 3.68
CA VAL A 630 3.92 28.65 3.72
C VAL A 630 4.63 28.59 2.36
N LEU A 631 4.60 27.47 1.65
CA LEU A 631 5.23 27.37 0.34
C LEU A 631 4.48 28.22 -0.70
N LEU A 632 3.15 28.11 -0.76
CA LEU A 632 2.32 28.85 -1.71
C LEU A 632 2.50 30.37 -1.58
N ARG A 633 2.57 30.90 -0.36
CA ARG A 633 2.71 32.35 -0.16
C ARG A 633 4.13 32.89 -0.45
N ASN A 634 5.17 32.06 -0.34
CA ASN A 634 6.56 32.54 -0.35
C ASN A 634 7.36 32.14 -1.61
N ILE A 635 7.02 31.02 -2.26
CA ILE A 635 7.82 30.48 -3.38
C ILE A 635 7.02 30.20 -4.66
N CYS A 636 5.70 30.43 -4.64
CA CYS A 636 4.83 30.22 -5.82
C CYS A 636 4.49 31.51 -6.58
N GLY A 637 5.10 32.65 -6.23
CA GLY A 637 4.93 33.90 -6.97
C GLY A 637 3.54 34.54 -6.87
N LEU A 638 2.74 34.17 -5.86
CA LEU A 638 1.41 34.74 -5.64
C LEU A 638 1.53 36.16 -5.08
N SER A 639 0.75 37.09 -5.63
CA SER A 639 0.65 38.45 -5.08
C SER A 639 -0.09 38.41 -3.74
N PRO A 640 0.39 39.12 -2.70
CA PRO A 640 -0.31 39.17 -1.42
C PRO A 640 -1.75 39.69 -1.56
N PRO A 641 -2.70 39.18 -0.78
CA PRO A 641 -4.03 39.77 -0.67
C PRO A 641 -3.96 41.25 -0.30
N ALA A 642 -4.97 42.04 -0.68
CA ALA A 642 -5.04 43.46 -0.34
C ALA A 642 -5.03 43.71 1.19
N THR A 643 -5.58 42.78 1.96
CA THR A 643 -5.57 42.78 3.43
C THR A 643 -4.31 42.14 4.03
N GLY A 644 -3.39 41.63 3.22
CA GLY A 644 -2.25 40.83 3.66
C GLY A 644 -2.61 39.37 4.00
N TRP A 645 -1.58 38.56 4.25
CA TRP A 645 -1.71 37.11 4.47
C TRP A 645 -2.21 36.73 5.87
N ASP A 646 -2.27 37.67 6.81
CA ASP A 646 -2.57 37.43 8.22
C ASP A 646 -3.99 37.90 8.62
N HIS A 647 -4.73 38.53 7.71
CA HIS A 647 -6.08 39.06 7.95
C HIS A 647 -7.09 38.38 7.02
N LEU A 648 -8.31 38.12 7.53
CA LEU A 648 -9.40 37.53 6.75
C LEU A 648 -9.76 38.45 5.57
N PRO A 649 -9.67 37.98 4.31
CA PRO A 649 -10.06 38.79 3.16
C PRO A 649 -11.59 38.98 3.07
N PRO A 650 -12.08 40.10 2.53
CA PRO A 650 -13.51 40.30 2.28
C PRO A 650 -14.11 39.19 1.39
N ALA A 651 -15.37 38.81 1.61
CA ALA A 651 -16.04 37.75 0.84
C ALA A 651 -16.09 38.03 -0.69
N SER A 652 -16.06 39.31 -1.10
CA SER A 652 -15.95 39.71 -2.50
C SER A 652 -14.60 39.37 -3.15
N ASN A 653 -13.57 39.10 -2.35
CA ASN A 653 -12.22 38.81 -2.81
C ASN A 653 -12.02 37.30 -2.90
N THR A 654 -11.91 36.81 -4.15
CA THR A 654 -11.91 35.38 -4.48
C THR A 654 -10.69 34.98 -5.32
N SER A 655 -9.57 35.70 -5.24
CA SER A 655 -8.34 35.27 -5.89
C SER A 655 -7.73 34.05 -5.17
N ILE A 656 -6.84 33.31 -5.85
CA ILE A 656 -6.11 32.19 -5.26
C ILE A 656 -5.40 32.61 -3.96
N ALA A 657 -4.79 33.80 -3.94
CA ALA A 657 -4.12 34.33 -2.76
C ALA A 657 -5.11 34.65 -1.63
N ASP A 658 -6.27 35.21 -1.96
CA ASP A 658 -7.32 35.50 -0.98
C ASP A 658 -7.86 34.20 -0.34
N ASP A 659 -8.11 33.16 -1.15
CA ASP A 659 -8.62 31.89 -0.64
C ASP A 659 -7.58 31.13 0.19
N ILE A 660 -6.28 31.21 -0.15
CA ILE A 660 -5.21 30.69 0.71
C ILE A 660 -5.14 31.45 2.04
N ALA A 661 -5.27 32.78 2.03
CA ALA A 661 -5.29 33.57 3.26
C ALA A 661 -6.55 33.29 4.11
N ARG A 662 -7.70 33.08 3.47
CA ARG A 662 -8.96 32.67 4.11
C ARG A 662 -8.83 31.31 4.78
N LEU A 663 -8.28 30.31 4.09
CA LEU A 663 -8.00 28.98 4.67
C LEU A 663 -7.05 29.06 5.85
N LYS A 664 -5.99 29.87 5.74
CA LYS A 664 -5.07 30.11 6.86
C LYS A 664 -5.77 30.74 8.05
N TYR A 665 -6.62 31.75 7.82
CA TYR A 665 -7.38 32.42 8.87
C TYR A 665 -8.32 31.45 9.59
N TYR A 666 -9.12 30.66 8.85
CA TYR A 666 -10.02 29.69 9.46
C TYR A 666 -9.28 28.55 10.12
N ARG A 667 -8.15 28.09 9.58
CA ARG A 667 -7.27 27.13 10.27
C ARG A 667 -6.80 27.66 11.62
N ASN A 668 -6.39 28.92 11.70
CA ASN A 668 -5.99 29.55 12.95
C ASN A 668 -7.18 29.76 13.91
N THR A 669 -8.36 30.08 13.37
CA THR A 669 -9.59 30.23 14.16
C THR A 669 -10.00 28.90 14.77
N VAL A 670 -10.03 27.82 13.96
CA VAL A 670 -10.27 26.44 14.42
C VAL A 670 -9.20 26.01 15.43
N HIS A 671 -7.90 26.32 15.22
CA HIS A 671 -6.86 26.10 16.23
C HIS A 671 -7.14 26.80 17.57
N GLY A 672 -7.84 27.93 17.56
CA GLY A 672 -8.30 28.64 18.76
C GLY A 672 -9.23 27.80 19.62
N HIS A 673 -10.05 26.94 19.00
CA HIS A 673 -11.00 26.05 19.70
C HIS A 673 -10.36 24.77 20.25
N ALA A 674 -9.08 24.49 19.95
CA ALA A 674 -8.43 23.23 20.29
C ALA A 674 -8.37 22.88 21.79
N SER A 675 -8.42 23.88 22.69
CA SER A 675 -8.41 23.67 24.14
C SER A 675 -9.74 23.09 24.66
N GLN A 676 -10.86 23.50 24.06
CA GLN A 676 -12.20 23.03 24.40
C GLN A 676 -12.66 21.91 23.48
N ALA A 677 -12.03 21.77 22.30
CA ALA A 677 -12.37 20.83 21.25
C ALA A 677 -13.86 20.86 20.86
N SER A 678 -14.49 22.04 20.94
CA SER A 678 -15.92 22.23 20.72
C SER A 678 -16.21 23.51 19.94
N VAL A 679 -17.16 23.46 19.01
CA VAL A 679 -17.66 24.58 18.21
C VAL A 679 -19.18 24.52 18.14
N ASP A 680 -19.86 25.61 18.49
CA ASP A 680 -21.32 25.69 18.44
C ASP A 680 -21.84 25.63 16.99
N ASP A 681 -23.10 25.24 16.80
CA ASP A 681 -23.72 25.05 15.49
C ASP A 681 -23.66 26.31 14.59
N ILE A 682 -23.80 27.51 15.18
CA ILE A 682 -23.82 28.78 14.42
C ILE A 682 -22.42 29.05 13.86
N SER A 683 -21.41 28.96 14.72
CA SER A 683 -20.01 29.11 14.33
C SER A 683 -19.59 28.01 13.34
N PHE A 684 -20.03 26.77 13.57
CA PHE A 684 -19.76 25.64 12.68
C PHE A 684 -20.28 25.90 11.26
N SER A 685 -21.56 26.23 11.11
CA SER A 685 -22.15 26.47 9.80
C SER A 685 -21.47 27.65 9.07
N ALA A 686 -21.11 28.71 9.79
CA ALA A 686 -20.40 29.84 9.21
C ALA A 686 -18.99 29.47 8.73
N TYR A 687 -18.22 28.75 9.55
CA TYR A 687 -16.86 28.31 9.20
C TYR A 687 -16.88 27.30 8.06
N TRP A 688 -17.78 26.32 8.14
CA TRP A 688 -17.92 25.27 7.14
C TRP A 688 -18.17 25.85 5.75
N LEU A 689 -19.15 26.77 5.64
CA LEU A 689 -19.50 27.42 4.39
C LEU A 689 -18.30 28.16 3.78
N GLU A 690 -17.63 28.99 4.57
CA GLU A 690 -16.52 29.81 4.10
C GLU A 690 -15.29 28.97 3.69
N ILE A 691 -15.00 27.91 4.45
CA ILE A 691 -13.92 26.96 4.12
C ILE A 691 -14.28 26.19 2.85
N ARG A 692 -15.49 25.63 2.77
CA ARG A 692 -15.99 24.89 1.60
C ARG A 692 -15.89 25.71 0.33
N GLU A 693 -16.39 26.94 0.35
CA GLU A 693 -16.36 27.84 -0.80
C GLU A 693 -14.94 28.16 -1.27
N ALA A 694 -14.01 28.39 -0.34
CA ALA A 694 -12.59 28.59 -0.67
C ALA A 694 -11.96 27.32 -1.27
N LEU A 695 -12.25 26.13 -0.71
CA LEU A 695 -11.73 24.86 -1.21
C LEU A 695 -12.25 24.52 -2.61
N VAL A 696 -13.54 24.75 -2.87
CA VAL A 696 -14.13 24.51 -4.19
C VAL A 696 -13.55 25.45 -5.23
N ARG A 697 -13.31 26.73 -4.90
CA ARG A 697 -12.66 27.68 -5.83
C ARG A 697 -11.21 27.33 -6.15
N LEU A 698 -10.44 26.89 -5.15
CA LEU A 698 -9.04 26.48 -5.33
C LEU A 698 -8.89 25.13 -6.05
N GLY A 699 -9.71 24.16 -5.66
CA GLY A 699 -9.63 22.77 -6.12
C GLY A 699 -10.38 22.53 -7.43
N GLY A 700 -11.48 23.23 -7.66
CA GLY A 700 -12.42 23.02 -8.76
C GLY A 700 -13.64 22.17 -8.36
N ALA A 701 -14.62 22.09 -9.26
CA ALA A 701 -15.94 21.50 -8.99
C ALA A 701 -15.92 20.03 -8.57
N HIS A 702 -14.88 19.26 -8.90
CA HIS A 702 -14.77 17.85 -8.49
C HIS A 702 -14.58 17.66 -6.97
N PHE A 703 -14.09 18.68 -6.26
CA PHE A 703 -14.04 18.66 -4.79
C PHE A 703 -15.39 18.95 -4.14
N GLN A 704 -16.32 19.57 -4.87
CA GLN A 704 -17.62 19.95 -4.32
C GLN A 704 -18.41 18.72 -3.87
N ALA A 705 -18.54 17.70 -4.74
CA ALA A 705 -19.22 16.45 -4.38
C ALA A 705 -18.57 15.74 -3.18
N SER A 706 -17.24 15.79 -3.08
CA SER A 706 -16.50 15.19 -1.96
C SER A 706 -16.75 15.93 -0.64
N ILE A 707 -16.82 17.26 -0.66
CA ILE A 707 -17.10 18.08 0.53
C ILE A 707 -18.58 17.99 0.92
N ASP A 708 -19.49 17.96 -0.04
CA ASP A 708 -20.93 17.83 0.21
C ASP A 708 -21.25 16.47 0.86
N ASN A 709 -20.64 15.39 0.37
CA ASN A 709 -20.73 14.07 1.01
C ASN A 709 -20.13 14.09 2.44
N LEU A 710 -19.01 14.80 2.63
CA LEU A 710 -18.36 14.93 3.94
C LEU A 710 -19.23 15.69 4.97
N GLU A 711 -20.06 16.63 4.53
CA GLU A 711 -21.01 17.34 5.39
C GLU A 711 -22.13 16.43 5.90
N HIS A 712 -22.49 15.40 5.12
CA HIS A 712 -23.56 14.46 5.43
C HIS A 712 -23.05 13.17 6.08
N ASP A 713 -21.73 12.95 6.12
CA ASP A 713 -21.09 11.85 6.84
C ASP A 713 -21.31 12.00 8.35
N CYS A 714 -21.81 10.95 9.00
CA CYS A 714 -21.89 10.90 10.47
C CYS A 714 -20.47 10.90 11.05
N MET A 715 -20.17 11.84 11.94
CA MET A 715 -18.91 11.88 12.66
C MET A 715 -18.91 10.87 13.80
N ASP A 716 -18.13 9.81 13.64
CA ASP A 716 -17.87 8.85 14.72
C ASP A 716 -16.96 9.49 15.80
N ARG A 717 -17.13 9.09 17.05
CA ARG A 717 -16.41 9.56 18.24
C ARG A 717 -14.89 9.33 18.15
N ASP A 718 -14.46 8.29 17.45
CA ASP A 718 -13.02 7.97 17.29
C ASP A 718 -12.39 8.76 16.13
N ILE A 719 -13.17 9.07 15.09
CA ILE A 719 -12.78 10.01 14.01
C ILE A 719 -12.70 11.43 14.57
N GLU A 720 -13.60 11.76 15.49
CA GLU A 720 -13.63 13.01 16.24
C GLU A 720 -12.32 13.21 17.01
N GLU A 721 -11.92 12.23 17.82
CA GLU A 721 -10.66 12.27 18.59
C GLU A 721 -9.43 12.33 17.67
N HIS A 722 -9.37 11.53 16.60
CA HIS A 722 -8.25 11.50 15.65
C HIS A 722 -7.96 12.85 15.00
N TYR A 723 -8.97 13.51 14.41
CA TYR A 723 -8.77 14.81 13.75
C TYR A 723 -8.54 15.93 14.76
N CYS A 724 -9.13 15.83 15.95
CA CYS A 724 -8.82 16.74 17.06
C CYS A 724 -7.34 16.61 17.48
N GLU A 725 -6.82 15.40 17.61
CA GLU A 725 -5.42 15.14 17.99
C GLU A 725 -4.43 15.57 16.91
N LEU A 726 -4.69 15.29 15.63
CA LEU A 726 -3.87 15.78 14.51
C LEU A 726 -3.77 17.30 14.51
N MET A 727 -4.90 17.99 14.71
CA MET A 727 -4.95 19.44 14.76
C MET A 727 -4.22 19.99 16.01
N LYS A 728 -4.37 19.33 17.17
CA LYS A 728 -3.63 19.65 18.41
C LYS A 728 -2.11 19.46 18.23
N GLN A 729 -1.69 18.38 17.56
CA GLN A 729 -0.28 18.10 17.28
C GLN A 729 0.31 19.16 16.36
N TRP A 730 -0.39 19.55 15.29
CA TRP A 730 0.07 20.63 14.41
C TRP A 730 0.12 21.99 15.11
N LYS A 731 -0.84 22.27 16.00
CA LYS A 731 -0.79 23.46 16.86
C LYS A 731 0.43 23.43 17.78
N LYS A 732 0.74 22.29 18.40
CA LYS A 732 1.94 22.12 19.25
C LYS A 732 3.24 22.30 18.46
N ASP A 733 3.28 21.80 17.22
CA ASP A 733 4.44 21.95 16.33
C ASP A 733 4.61 23.40 15.84
N ASP A 734 3.53 24.19 15.76
CA ASP A 734 3.55 25.63 15.49
C ASP A 734 3.91 26.45 16.76
N ASP A 735 3.38 26.11 17.94
CA ASP A 735 3.63 26.83 19.21
C ASP A 735 5.06 26.60 19.73
N SER A 736 5.62 25.40 19.52
CA SER A 736 7.03 25.05 19.81
C SER A 736 8.04 25.98 19.11
N ILE A 737 7.63 26.63 18.01
CA ILE A 737 8.40 27.68 17.32
C ILE A 737 8.37 28.99 18.12
N LYS A 738 7.19 29.38 18.61
CA LYS A 738 6.95 30.64 19.31
C LYS A 738 7.66 30.68 20.67
N ASP A 739 7.60 29.59 21.43
CA ASP A 739 8.29 29.50 22.72
C ASP A 739 9.82 29.57 22.56
N LYS A 740 10.38 28.94 21.52
CA LYS A 740 11.81 29.01 21.18
C LYS A 740 12.23 30.37 20.58
N LEU A 741 11.29 31.24 20.22
CA LEU A 741 11.54 32.61 19.80
C LEU A 741 11.56 33.54 21.01
N GLU A 742 10.56 33.42 21.89
CA GLU A 742 10.47 34.19 23.13
C GLU A 742 11.63 33.88 24.10
N GLU A 743 12.13 32.63 24.15
CA GLU A 743 13.31 32.26 24.94
C GLU A 743 14.61 32.89 24.41
N ILE A 744 14.71 33.10 23.09
CA ILE A 744 15.89 33.72 22.46
C ILE A 744 15.82 35.24 22.60
N GLU A 745 14.65 35.86 22.42
CA GLU A 745 14.44 37.30 22.69
C GLU A 745 14.61 37.63 24.18
N GLY A 746 14.17 36.73 25.07
CA GLY A 746 14.42 36.84 26.51
C GLY A 746 15.92 36.76 26.86
N LYS A 747 16.68 35.88 26.20
CA LYS A 747 18.13 35.79 26.34
C LYS A 747 18.86 37.01 25.75
N GLU A 748 18.43 37.53 24.59
CA GLU A 748 18.98 38.79 24.03
C GLU A 748 18.71 39.99 24.95
N ASN A 749 17.52 40.10 25.55
CA ASN A 749 17.20 41.16 26.52
C ASN A 749 18.00 41.03 27.83
N ILE A 750 18.27 39.81 28.31
CA ILE A 750 19.14 39.57 29.46
C ILE A 750 20.60 39.95 29.13
N PHE A 751 21.09 39.65 27.93
CA PHE A 751 22.42 40.08 27.47
C PHE A 751 22.54 41.61 27.33
N HIS A 752 21.48 42.30 26.90
CA HIS A 752 21.46 43.77 26.87
C HIS A 752 21.46 44.38 28.28
N CYS A 753 20.66 43.84 29.21
CA CYS A 753 20.66 44.28 30.62
C CYS A 753 22.00 44.03 31.35
N HIS A 754 22.74 42.97 30.96
CA HIS A 754 24.06 42.68 31.55
C HIS A 754 25.18 43.55 30.98
N MET A 755 25.08 44.02 29.73
CA MET A 755 26.05 44.96 29.17
C MET A 755 25.88 46.38 29.74
N ASP A 756 24.66 46.81 30.05
CA ASP A 756 24.42 48.13 30.65
C ASP A 756 24.86 48.21 32.13
N SER A 757 24.87 47.10 32.87
CA SER A 757 25.41 47.05 34.25
C SER A 757 26.94 47.02 34.34
N HIS A 758 27.64 46.80 33.22
CA HIS A 758 29.10 46.82 33.15
C HIS A 758 29.67 48.12 32.57
N MET A 759 28.82 49.11 32.26
CA MET A 759 29.20 50.43 31.75
C MET A 759 28.75 51.60 32.66
N VAL A 760 28.66 51.38 33.98
CA VAL A 760 28.50 52.45 34.99
C VAL A 760 29.63 52.41 36.00
#